data_AF-W9W8Y9-F1
#
_entry.id   AF-W9W8Y9-F1
#
_cell.length_a   1.000
_cell.length_b   1.000
_cell.length_c   1.000
_cell.angle_alpha   90.00
_cell.angle_beta   90.00
_cell.angle_gamma   90.00
#
_symmetry.space_group_name_H-M   'P 1'
#
loop_
_entity.id
_entity.type
_entity.pdbx_description
1 polymer ?
#
loop_
_entity_poly.entity_id
_entity_poly.type
_entity_poly.pdbx_seq_one_letter_code
_entity_poly.pdbx_strand_id
1 'polypeptide(L)'
;MIMENGKAPMVAGKSASDIFQQYGLLGIREETYSSRHPDISNTLSVEQNLVYANMNAPWSVFICGSQGAGKSYSLSCLLENSLLTSSLAGNNPNPHAGLVFHYDKYTSYESTQLCEVAYLCSAGVQVRVLVSPSNVHAMRKLYKNLPGLSADAPRPEVIPLYFQEHQLNVSRLMTLMAANGAKGFPLYMEVVFKILRDISTENKGESRLDYLDFKRRLASQGFSSQQRAPLGMRLALLESFLAHKQQSEHTTARLNRLFNSAQGTLTIVDLSCPFVNENDACALFTICLSLFMENRGDCGRVIALDEAHKFLTQSGEAERLTEQLTSIVRQQRHLGTRIMIATQEPTLAPSLLDLCNVSTVHRFNSPAWFEVLHQHLAGARLCHDRRDTALFEMIVGLRTGEALVFCPSAMLDVSAEDEIRRLNDAFIRIRIRNRVTADGGRSILASDEIQSIEREDIPMEELVVPLSAGTHPRKTVAKRKRSTSAHRDHGSRDVPSSAVADEAQPSFRDNEVRSMSEDQDEEYVDALSSASTDDTQHSLPDNAEGSGSTTTDHTPRWRYPVRTTRSGAMMASPTPAVAETIPQAAASAARPRPAPASASTSTVTRDISKAKARTHLRDALTALMLQGAKTVRFPVVRTQAARAAGLPKDFFASTETWKTWSSRNIDELVVSISSF
;
A
#
# COMPACT_ATOMS: atom_id res chain seq x y z
N MET A 1 -17.53 7.86 -22.67
CA MET A 1 -18.92 7.33 -22.72
C MET A 1 -19.58 7.68 -21.40
N ILE A 2 -20.56 8.58 -21.40
CA ILE A 2 -21.31 8.95 -20.19
C ILE A 2 -22.66 8.25 -20.27
N MET A 3 -23.02 7.49 -19.22
CA MET A 3 -24.33 6.88 -19.06
C MET A 3 -25.28 7.90 -18.41
N GLU A 4 -25.72 8.90 -19.17
CA GLU A 4 -26.84 9.76 -18.79
C GLU A 4 -28.15 8.95 -18.80
N ASN A 5 -29.05 9.28 -17.88
CA ASN A 5 -30.44 8.78 -17.82
C ASN A 5 -30.63 7.25 -17.70
N GLY A 6 -29.66 6.54 -17.12
CA GLY A 6 -29.83 5.18 -16.57
C GLY A 6 -29.91 4.03 -17.59
N LYS A 7 -30.53 4.26 -18.75
CA LYS A 7 -30.62 3.29 -19.83
C LYS A 7 -29.25 3.03 -20.44
N ALA A 8 -28.92 1.76 -20.63
CA ALA A 8 -27.79 1.39 -21.48
C ALA A 8 -28.04 1.93 -22.90
N PRO A 9 -27.05 2.54 -23.56
CA PRO A 9 -27.19 2.94 -24.95
C PRO A 9 -27.21 1.68 -25.82
N MET A 10 -28.41 1.17 -26.08
CA MET A 10 -28.65 0.16 -27.11
C MET A 10 -28.42 0.78 -28.49
N VAL A 11 -27.15 0.96 -28.84
CA VAL A 11 -26.70 1.12 -30.21
C VAL A 11 -27.11 -0.17 -30.93
N ALA A 12 -28.15 -0.08 -31.76
CA ALA A 12 -28.73 -1.22 -32.44
C ALA A 12 -27.64 -1.96 -33.24
N GLY A 13 -27.47 -3.26 -32.96
CA GLY A 13 -26.50 -4.12 -33.65
C GLY A 13 -25.25 -4.54 -32.85
N LYS A 14 -25.08 -4.13 -31.58
CA LYS A 14 -24.02 -4.65 -30.70
C LYS A 14 -24.55 -5.65 -29.67
N SER A 15 -23.88 -6.80 -29.54
CA SER A 15 -24.17 -7.82 -28.52
C SER A 15 -23.66 -7.40 -27.14
N ALA A 16 -24.21 -7.99 -26.07
CA ALA A 16 -23.85 -7.66 -24.69
C ALA A 16 -22.34 -7.83 -24.37
N SER A 17 -21.64 -8.67 -25.15
CA SER A 17 -20.18 -8.86 -25.13
C SER A 17 -19.36 -7.57 -25.32
N ASP A 18 -19.92 -6.54 -25.95
CA ASP A 18 -19.21 -5.30 -26.26
C ASP A 18 -19.15 -4.29 -25.11
N ILE A 19 -19.97 -4.47 -24.06
CA ILE A 19 -20.17 -3.43 -23.05
C ILE A 19 -19.00 -3.37 -22.05
N PHE A 20 -18.43 -4.53 -21.68
CA PHE A 20 -17.23 -4.63 -20.85
C PHE A 20 -16.26 -5.67 -21.42
N GLN A 21 -15.55 -5.31 -22.49
CA GLN A 21 -14.56 -6.20 -23.12
C GLN A 21 -13.37 -6.55 -22.20
N GLN A 22 -13.13 -5.76 -21.14
CA GLN A 22 -11.99 -5.94 -20.23
C GLN A 22 -12.44 -5.83 -18.76
N TYR A 23 -12.29 -6.90 -17.97
CA TYR A 23 -12.72 -7.03 -16.57
C TYR A 23 -11.94 -8.11 -15.82
N GLY A 24 -11.85 -7.98 -14.50
CA GLY A 24 -11.32 -9.02 -13.62
C GLY A 24 -12.06 -9.12 -12.30
N LEU A 25 -12.26 -10.34 -11.82
CA LEU A 25 -12.92 -10.63 -10.55
C LEU A 25 -12.10 -10.02 -9.39
N LEU A 26 -12.76 -9.24 -8.55
CA LEU A 26 -12.18 -8.70 -7.32
C LEU A 26 -12.50 -9.60 -6.12
N GLY A 27 -13.70 -10.19 -6.09
CA GLY A 27 -14.14 -11.02 -4.97
C GLY A 27 -15.63 -11.33 -5.00
N ILE A 28 -16.14 -11.80 -3.86
CA ILE A 28 -17.55 -12.16 -3.67
C ILE A 28 -18.19 -11.15 -2.72
N ARG A 29 -19.29 -10.52 -3.16
CA ARG A 29 -20.16 -9.70 -2.32
C ARG A 29 -20.86 -10.61 -1.30
N GLU A 30 -20.63 -10.36 -0.02
CA GLU A 30 -21.33 -11.08 1.04
C GLU A 30 -22.65 -10.40 1.39
N GLU A 31 -22.62 -9.08 1.57
CA GLU A 31 -23.75 -8.26 2.04
C GLU A 31 -23.73 -6.88 1.35
N THR A 32 -24.93 -6.31 1.16
CA THR A 32 -25.13 -4.93 0.66
C THR A 32 -25.85 -4.14 1.75
N TYR A 33 -25.32 -2.98 2.13
CA TYR A 33 -25.91 -2.10 3.14
C TYR A 33 -26.36 -0.80 2.50
N SER A 34 -27.67 -0.51 2.56
CA SER A 34 -28.16 0.84 2.27
C SER A 34 -27.95 1.72 3.50
N SER A 35 -27.39 2.91 3.32
CA SER A 35 -27.25 3.91 4.39
C SER A 35 -28.59 4.29 5.04
N ARG A 36 -29.71 4.04 4.35
CA ARG A 36 -31.08 4.35 4.81
C ARG A 36 -31.77 3.15 5.49
N HIS A 37 -31.48 1.92 5.06
CA HIS A 37 -32.13 0.70 5.55
C HIS A 37 -31.11 -0.46 5.66
N PRO A 38 -30.40 -0.59 6.80
CA PRO A 38 -29.45 -1.69 7.01
C PRO A 38 -30.11 -3.07 7.10
N ASP A 39 -31.37 -3.14 7.55
CA ASP A 39 -32.06 -4.38 7.92
C ASP A 39 -32.60 -5.18 6.71
N ILE A 40 -32.47 -4.66 5.49
CA ILE A 40 -33.03 -5.27 4.26
C ILE A 40 -31.90 -5.84 3.41
N SER A 41 -31.47 -7.06 3.75
CA SER A 41 -30.49 -7.79 2.95
C SER A 41 -31.10 -8.30 1.63
N ASN A 42 -30.75 -7.64 0.53
CA ASN A 42 -31.09 -8.03 -0.84
C ASN A 42 -29.99 -8.92 -1.47
N THR A 43 -29.33 -9.77 -0.69
CA THR A 43 -28.26 -10.63 -1.20
C THR A 43 -28.82 -11.71 -2.13
N LEU A 44 -28.35 -11.70 -3.39
CA LEU A 44 -28.61 -12.76 -4.36
C LEU A 44 -27.85 -14.04 -3.99
N SER A 45 -27.97 -15.11 -4.80
CA SER A 45 -27.16 -16.31 -4.60
C SER A 45 -25.66 -15.99 -4.72
N VAL A 46 -24.81 -16.82 -4.10
CA VAL A 46 -23.33 -16.63 -4.12
C VAL A 46 -22.78 -16.56 -5.55
N GLU A 47 -23.33 -17.38 -6.45
CA GLU A 47 -23.04 -17.43 -7.89
C GLU A 47 -23.35 -16.10 -8.61
N GLN A 48 -24.31 -15.32 -8.10
CA GLN A 48 -24.74 -14.03 -8.64
C GLN A 48 -24.13 -12.82 -7.91
N ASN A 49 -23.26 -13.06 -6.92
CA ASN A 49 -22.63 -12.02 -6.10
C ASN A 49 -21.14 -11.76 -6.47
N LEU A 50 -20.71 -12.19 -7.65
CA LEU A 50 -19.34 -11.96 -8.13
C LEU A 50 -19.11 -10.48 -8.48
N VAL A 51 -18.16 -9.83 -7.80
CA VAL A 51 -17.83 -8.42 -8.02
C VAL A 51 -16.65 -8.30 -8.96
N TYR A 52 -16.90 -7.76 -10.16
CA TYR A 52 -15.87 -7.54 -11.18
C TYR A 52 -15.41 -6.08 -11.21
N ALA A 53 -14.09 -5.88 -11.21
CA ALA A 53 -13.47 -4.59 -11.47
C ALA A 53 -13.32 -4.39 -12.99
N ASN A 54 -13.85 -3.27 -13.50
CA ASN A 54 -13.81 -2.91 -14.92
C ASN A 54 -12.39 -2.51 -15.34
N MET A 55 -11.71 -3.32 -16.15
CA MET A 55 -10.34 -3.00 -16.59
C MET A 55 -10.33 -2.08 -17.81
N ASN A 56 -11.45 -1.91 -18.51
CA ASN A 56 -11.52 -1.12 -19.74
C ASN A 56 -11.57 0.39 -19.49
N ALA A 57 -12.32 0.84 -18.48
CA ALA A 57 -12.48 2.27 -18.18
C ALA A 57 -11.42 2.78 -17.17
N PRO A 58 -10.89 4.00 -17.34
CA PRO A 58 -10.05 4.65 -16.31
C PRO A 58 -10.83 5.05 -15.05
N TRP A 59 -10.38 4.56 -13.89
CA TRP A 59 -10.87 4.93 -12.55
C TRP A 59 -9.73 4.91 -11.51
N SER A 60 -10.03 5.48 -10.34
CA SER A 60 -9.12 5.61 -9.20
C SER A 60 -9.67 4.90 -7.95
N VAL A 61 -8.79 4.27 -7.16
CA VAL A 61 -9.14 3.63 -5.87
C VAL A 61 -8.22 4.05 -4.72
N PHE A 62 -8.84 4.26 -3.57
CA PHE A 62 -8.19 4.39 -2.27
C PHE A 62 -8.41 3.11 -1.46
N ILE A 63 -7.35 2.52 -0.89
CA ILE A 63 -7.38 1.27 -0.12
C ILE A 63 -6.75 1.54 1.25
N CYS A 64 -7.53 1.38 2.32
CA CYS A 64 -7.07 1.65 3.69
C CYS A 64 -7.40 0.53 4.68
N GLY A 65 -6.72 0.52 5.82
CA GLY A 65 -6.80 -0.53 6.84
C GLY A 65 -5.46 -0.81 7.52
N SER A 66 -5.47 -1.47 8.68
CA SER A 66 -4.25 -1.79 9.42
C SER A 66 -3.30 -2.72 8.63
N GLN A 67 -2.06 -2.84 9.10
CA GLN A 67 -1.18 -3.95 8.71
C GLN A 67 -1.90 -5.30 8.90
N GLY A 68 -1.66 -6.26 8.00
CA GLY A 68 -2.27 -7.59 8.03
C GLY A 68 -3.79 -7.66 7.73
N ALA A 69 -4.46 -6.55 7.41
CA ALA A 69 -5.90 -6.55 7.15
C ALA A 69 -6.29 -6.99 5.73
N GLY A 70 -5.38 -6.89 4.74
CA GLY A 70 -5.63 -7.28 3.34
C GLY A 70 -5.41 -6.19 2.27
N LYS A 71 -4.83 -5.04 2.62
CA LYS A 71 -4.62 -3.92 1.68
C LYS A 71 -3.79 -4.29 0.43
N SER A 72 -2.53 -4.68 0.62
CA SER A 72 -1.58 -4.96 -0.47
C SER A 72 -1.98 -6.23 -1.26
N TYR A 73 -2.75 -7.11 -0.62
CA TYR A 73 -3.49 -8.21 -1.25
C TYR A 73 -4.60 -7.70 -2.20
N SER A 74 -5.44 -6.74 -1.78
CA SER A 74 -6.41 -6.08 -2.69
C SER A 74 -5.73 -5.30 -3.82
N LEU A 75 -4.66 -4.57 -3.51
CA LEU A 75 -3.85 -3.87 -4.50
C LEU A 75 -3.30 -4.85 -5.55
N SER A 76 -2.71 -5.95 -5.10
CA SER A 76 -2.19 -7.02 -5.95
C SER A 76 -3.29 -7.68 -6.78
N CYS A 77 -4.46 -7.98 -6.20
CA CYS A 77 -5.61 -8.53 -6.94
C CYS A 77 -6.09 -7.59 -8.06
N LEU A 78 -6.07 -6.27 -7.84
CA LEU A 78 -6.43 -5.28 -8.87
C LEU A 78 -5.34 -5.11 -9.93
N LEU A 79 -4.06 -5.28 -9.56
CA LEU A 79 -2.93 -5.26 -10.48
C LEU A 79 -2.84 -6.56 -11.32
N GLU A 80 -3.12 -7.73 -10.76
CA GLU A 80 -3.35 -8.98 -11.50
C GLU A 80 -4.41 -8.78 -12.58
N ASN A 81 -5.56 -8.24 -12.20
CA ASN A 81 -6.66 -7.97 -13.13
C ASN A 81 -6.26 -6.93 -14.21
N SER A 82 -5.36 -5.99 -13.90
CA SER A 82 -4.91 -4.94 -14.83
C SER A 82 -3.83 -5.43 -15.81
N LEU A 83 -2.95 -6.35 -15.39
CA LEU A 83 -1.69 -6.67 -16.06
C LEU A 83 -1.67 -8.04 -16.74
N LEU A 84 -2.54 -8.98 -16.35
CA LEU A 84 -2.67 -10.28 -17.01
C LEU A 84 -3.64 -10.18 -18.20
N THR A 85 -3.30 -10.76 -19.35
CA THR A 85 -4.14 -10.71 -20.57
C THR A 85 -5.45 -11.50 -20.40
N SER A 86 -5.36 -12.70 -19.83
CA SER A 86 -6.48 -13.56 -19.50
C SER A 86 -6.11 -14.46 -18.34
N SER A 87 -7.04 -14.73 -17.44
CA SER A 87 -6.86 -15.66 -16.32
C SER A 87 -8.19 -16.27 -15.91
N LEU A 88 -8.18 -17.25 -15.00
CA LEU A 88 -9.40 -17.78 -14.39
C LEU A 88 -10.22 -16.70 -13.63
N ALA A 89 -9.61 -15.55 -13.32
CA ALA A 89 -10.28 -14.42 -12.70
C ALA A 89 -10.92 -13.44 -13.71
N GLY A 90 -10.57 -13.47 -15.01
CA GLY A 90 -11.16 -12.53 -15.97
C GLY A 90 -10.44 -12.40 -17.32
N ASN A 91 -10.99 -11.51 -18.15
CA ASN A 91 -10.56 -11.25 -19.52
C ASN A 91 -10.10 -9.79 -19.66
N ASN A 92 -8.88 -9.56 -20.11
CA ASN A 92 -8.25 -8.24 -20.18
C ASN A 92 -7.32 -8.16 -21.41
N PRO A 93 -7.87 -8.25 -22.64
CA PRO A 93 -7.10 -8.50 -23.87
C PRO A 93 -6.05 -7.46 -24.25
N ASN A 94 -6.11 -6.25 -23.66
CA ASN A 94 -5.11 -5.18 -23.85
C ASN A 94 -4.54 -4.82 -22.46
N PRO A 95 -3.69 -5.67 -21.85
CA PRO A 95 -3.23 -5.47 -20.49
C PRO A 95 -2.39 -4.20 -20.36
N HIS A 96 -2.43 -3.63 -19.17
CA HIS A 96 -1.85 -2.33 -18.89
C HIS A 96 -0.32 -2.41 -18.79
N ALA A 97 0.35 -1.26 -18.92
CA ALA A 97 1.66 -1.08 -18.31
C ALA A 97 1.47 -0.64 -16.85
N GLY A 98 2.19 -1.27 -15.93
CA GLY A 98 2.17 -0.99 -14.50
C GLY A 98 3.37 -0.17 -14.03
N LEU A 99 3.12 0.79 -13.15
CA LEU A 99 4.12 1.46 -12.33
C LEU A 99 3.71 1.32 -10.85
N VAL A 100 4.56 0.75 -10.00
CA VAL A 100 4.34 0.68 -8.54
C VAL A 100 5.42 1.51 -7.84
N PHE A 101 5.04 2.30 -6.84
CA PHE A 101 5.96 2.93 -5.89
C PHE A 101 5.88 2.22 -4.54
N HIS A 102 7.05 1.81 -4.04
CA HIS A 102 7.23 1.18 -2.73
C HIS A 102 8.43 1.80 -2.02
N TYR A 103 8.29 2.09 -0.73
CA TYR A 103 9.36 2.61 0.11
C TYR A 103 9.12 2.16 1.55
N ASP A 104 10.09 1.45 2.10
CA ASP A 104 10.13 1.09 3.51
C ASP A 104 11.22 1.85 4.26
N LYS A 105 10.96 2.17 5.53
CA LYS A 105 11.98 2.75 6.41
C LYS A 105 12.95 1.64 6.80
N TYR A 106 14.06 1.57 6.07
CA TYR A 106 15.08 0.54 6.25
C TYR A 106 15.50 0.43 7.72
N THR A 107 15.30 -0.76 8.30
CA THR A 107 15.67 -1.12 9.68
C THR A 107 16.84 -2.09 9.71
N SER A 108 16.80 -3.14 8.88
CA SER A 108 17.94 -4.03 8.61
C SER A 108 17.80 -4.70 7.23
N TYR A 109 18.88 -5.34 6.75
CA TYR A 109 18.86 -6.14 5.52
C TYR A 109 17.93 -7.37 5.60
N GLU A 110 17.57 -7.79 6.82
CA GLU A 110 16.76 -8.98 7.10
C GLU A 110 15.29 -8.63 7.40
N SER A 111 15.00 -7.39 7.80
CA SER A 111 13.66 -6.89 8.12
C SER A 111 13.07 -5.91 7.10
N THR A 112 13.76 -5.65 5.98
CA THR A 112 13.26 -4.79 4.88
C THR A 112 12.04 -5.43 4.21
N GLN A 113 10.88 -4.74 4.21
CA GLN A 113 9.66 -5.30 3.62
C GLN A 113 9.69 -5.27 2.08
N LEU A 114 9.61 -6.45 1.46
CA LEU A 114 9.47 -6.60 0.01
C LEU A 114 8.07 -6.16 -0.47
N CYS A 115 7.99 -5.62 -1.69
CA CYS A 115 6.72 -5.33 -2.33
C CYS A 115 6.05 -6.63 -2.83
N GLU A 116 4.94 -7.03 -2.19
CA GLU A 116 4.18 -8.26 -2.50
C GLU A 116 3.65 -8.31 -3.94
N VAL A 117 3.59 -7.17 -4.62
CA VAL A 117 3.23 -7.08 -6.04
C VAL A 117 4.25 -7.80 -6.92
N ALA A 118 5.52 -7.91 -6.50
CA ALA A 118 6.57 -8.57 -7.26
C ALA A 118 6.28 -10.05 -7.60
N TYR A 119 5.47 -10.74 -6.78
CA TYR A 119 5.01 -12.11 -7.04
C TYR A 119 4.26 -12.28 -8.37
N LEU A 120 3.81 -11.19 -9.01
CA LEU A 120 3.24 -11.21 -10.38
C LEU A 120 4.15 -11.86 -11.44
N CYS A 121 5.46 -11.93 -11.21
CA CYS A 121 6.38 -12.69 -12.06
C CYS A 121 5.96 -14.17 -12.21
N SER A 122 5.46 -14.80 -11.13
CA SER A 122 4.98 -16.18 -11.15
C SER A 122 3.72 -16.39 -12.01
N ALA A 123 2.95 -15.33 -12.26
CA ALA A 123 1.79 -15.33 -13.16
C ALA A 123 2.14 -14.92 -14.60
N GLY A 124 3.43 -14.80 -14.93
CA GLY A 124 3.91 -14.48 -16.29
C GLY A 124 4.00 -12.99 -16.62
N VAL A 125 3.73 -12.08 -15.68
CA VAL A 125 3.97 -10.63 -15.86
C VAL A 125 5.47 -10.37 -15.94
N GLN A 126 5.93 -9.56 -16.90
CA GLN A 126 7.32 -9.10 -16.89
C GLN A 126 7.50 -8.03 -15.81
N VAL A 127 7.91 -8.47 -14.61
CA VAL A 127 8.22 -7.60 -13.48
C VAL A 127 9.68 -7.18 -13.50
N ARG A 128 9.94 -5.88 -13.36
CA ARG A 128 11.25 -5.33 -12.99
C ARG A 128 11.15 -4.48 -11.72
N VAL A 129 12.23 -4.45 -10.95
CA VAL A 129 12.36 -3.62 -9.75
C VAL A 129 13.53 -2.66 -9.94
N LEU A 130 13.23 -1.37 -10.01
CA LEU A 130 14.21 -0.29 -10.02
C LEU A 130 14.53 0.07 -8.57
N VAL A 131 15.79 -0.09 -8.17
CA VAL A 131 16.23 0.06 -6.78
C VAL A 131 17.33 1.10 -6.63
N SER A 132 17.49 1.68 -5.45
CA SER A 132 18.61 2.59 -5.18
C SER A 132 19.96 1.95 -5.55
N PRO A 133 20.83 2.59 -6.35
CA PRO A 133 22.11 2.01 -6.75
C PRO A 133 23.02 1.60 -5.58
N SER A 134 22.91 2.25 -4.42
CA SER A 134 23.65 1.89 -3.21
C SER A 134 23.13 0.63 -2.50
N ASN A 135 21.89 0.19 -2.76
CA ASN A 135 21.29 -1.00 -2.15
C ASN A 135 21.07 -2.17 -3.15
N VAL A 136 21.48 -2.02 -4.41
CA VAL A 136 21.14 -2.95 -5.51
C VAL A 136 21.52 -4.41 -5.24
N HIS A 137 22.65 -4.67 -4.56
CA HIS A 137 23.09 -6.03 -4.24
C HIS A 137 22.17 -6.73 -3.23
N ALA A 138 21.78 -6.03 -2.16
CA ALA A 138 20.87 -6.57 -1.15
C ALA A 138 19.46 -6.77 -1.74
N MET A 139 18.94 -5.78 -2.47
CA MET A 139 17.62 -5.89 -3.09
C MET A 139 17.58 -6.98 -4.17
N ARG A 140 18.66 -7.17 -4.94
CA ARG A 140 18.82 -8.32 -5.86
C ARG A 140 18.79 -9.64 -5.11
N LYS A 141 19.54 -9.75 -4.01
CA LYS A 141 19.54 -10.93 -3.12
C LYS A 141 18.13 -11.23 -2.56
N LEU A 142 17.39 -10.23 -2.10
CA LEU A 142 16.03 -10.42 -1.58
C LEU A 142 15.01 -10.80 -2.68
N TYR A 143 14.88 -10.00 -3.75
CA TYR A 143 13.89 -10.25 -4.81
C TYR A 143 14.19 -11.48 -5.67
N LYS A 144 15.45 -11.93 -5.79
CA LYS A 144 15.75 -13.25 -6.37
C LYS A 144 15.25 -14.40 -5.50
N ASN A 145 15.16 -14.21 -4.19
CA ASN A 145 14.83 -15.26 -3.22
C ASN A 145 13.47 -15.01 -2.53
N LEU A 146 12.48 -14.53 -3.30
CA LEU A 146 11.07 -14.46 -2.88
C LEU A 146 10.63 -15.81 -2.27
N PRO A 147 10.19 -15.84 -0.99
CA PRO A 147 9.71 -17.06 -0.33
C PRO A 147 8.55 -17.74 -1.06
N GLY A 148 8.46 -19.07 -0.94
CA GLY A 148 7.41 -19.88 -1.58
C GLY A 148 7.47 -19.95 -3.12
N LEU A 149 8.34 -19.19 -3.78
CA LEU A 149 8.49 -19.22 -5.24
C LEU A 149 9.35 -20.41 -5.69
N SER A 150 8.83 -21.23 -6.60
CA SER A 150 9.56 -22.37 -7.19
C SER A 150 10.88 -21.95 -7.85
N ALA A 151 11.88 -22.85 -7.89
CA ALA A 151 13.12 -22.65 -8.64
C ALA A 151 12.86 -22.35 -10.13
N ASP A 152 11.86 -23.01 -10.73
CA ASP A 152 11.47 -22.84 -12.14
C ASP A 152 10.57 -21.62 -12.40
N ALA A 153 10.10 -20.93 -11.34
CA ALA A 153 9.21 -19.78 -11.50
C ALA A 153 10.00 -18.54 -11.99
N PRO A 154 9.44 -17.72 -12.91
CA PRO A 154 10.09 -16.49 -13.34
C PRO A 154 10.40 -15.58 -12.16
N ARG A 155 11.60 -15.00 -12.13
CA ARG A 155 12.05 -14.05 -11.09
C ARG A 155 12.00 -12.61 -11.63
N PRO A 156 11.78 -11.59 -10.78
CA PRO A 156 11.76 -10.19 -11.21
C PRO A 156 13.16 -9.67 -11.61
N GLU A 157 13.22 -8.80 -12.62
CA GLU A 157 14.46 -8.16 -13.07
C GLU A 157 14.88 -7.01 -12.13
N VAL A 158 15.89 -7.19 -11.29
CA VAL A 158 16.37 -6.14 -10.36
C VAL A 158 17.47 -5.28 -11.01
N ILE A 159 17.19 -3.99 -11.17
CA ILE A 159 18.02 -3.02 -11.90
C ILE A 159 18.32 -1.81 -11.00
N PRO A 160 19.57 -1.29 -10.94
CA PRO A 160 19.82 -0.03 -10.25
C PRO A 160 19.16 1.13 -11.02
N LEU A 161 18.43 1.99 -10.29
CA LEU A 161 17.78 3.17 -10.83
C LEU A 161 18.83 4.20 -11.26
N TYR A 162 18.96 4.39 -12.57
CA TYR A 162 19.76 5.46 -13.16
C TYR A 162 18.97 6.20 -14.23
N PHE A 163 18.98 7.53 -14.16
CA PHE A 163 18.48 8.39 -15.22
C PHE A 163 19.58 8.61 -16.27
N GLN A 164 19.18 8.63 -17.53
CA GLN A 164 20.05 9.01 -18.64
C GLN A 164 19.97 10.53 -18.84
N GLU A 165 21.05 11.15 -19.32
CA GLU A 165 21.11 12.61 -19.43
C GLU A 165 20.00 13.21 -20.32
N HIS A 166 19.60 12.49 -21.39
CA HIS A 166 18.49 12.90 -22.27
C HIS A 166 17.10 12.82 -21.62
N GLN A 167 16.99 12.23 -20.43
CA GLN A 167 15.75 12.16 -19.62
C GLN A 167 15.66 13.36 -18.66
N LEU A 168 16.76 14.09 -18.43
CA LEU A 168 16.82 15.27 -17.58
C LEU A 168 16.31 16.50 -18.32
N ASN A 169 15.17 17.03 -17.85
CA ASN A 169 14.68 18.34 -18.22
C ASN A 169 14.79 19.31 -17.02
N VAL A 170 14.54 20.60 -17.25
CA VAL A 170 14.63 21.65 -16.21
C VAL A 170 13.79 21.30 -14.97
N SER A 171 12.57 20.79 -15.14
CA SER A 171 11.69 20.44 -14.01
C SER A 171 12.26 19.30 -13.18
N ARG A 172 12.68 18.19 -13.81
CA ARG A 172 13.28 17.03 -13.11
C ARG A 172 14.56 17.38 -12.37
N LEU A 173 15.41 18.19 -12.97
CA LEU A 173 16.65 18.61 -12.33
C LEU A 173 16.35 19.50 -11.11
N MET A 174 15.39 20.41 -11.22
CA MET A 174 14.94 21.22 -10.09
C MET A 174 14.33 20.36 -8.98
N THR A 175 13.57 19.30 -9.29
CA THR A 175 13.06 18.35 -8.30
C THR A 175 14.19 17.70 -7.48
N LEU A 176 15.23 17.14 -8.13
CA LEU A 176 16.38 16.55 -7.42
C LEU A 176 17.16 17.59 -6.59
N MET A 177 17.30 18.80 -7.10
CA MET A 177 18.09 19.85 -6.45
C MET A 177 17.32 20.55 -5.30
N ALA A 178 15.98 20.51 -5.30
CA ALA A 178 15.13 21.20 -4.34
C ALA A 178 14.67 20.35 -3.13
N ALA A 179 14.86 19.03 -3.15
CA ALA A 179 14.30 18.02 -2.22
C ALA A 179 14.65 18.12 -0.72
N ASN A 180 14.43 19.27 -0.06
CA ASN A 180 14.56 19.47 1.39
C ASN A 180 13.34 20.28 1.85
N GLY A 181 12.59 19.79 2.83
CA GLY A 181 11.47 20.49 3.47
C GLY A 181 11.84 21.72 4.32
N ALA A 182 12.93 22.42 3.99
CA ALA A 182 13.28 23.68 4.63
C ALA A 182 12.34 24.80 4.14
N LYS A 183 11.83 25.63 5.07
CA LYS A 183 10.95 26.77 4.74
C LYS A 183 11.72 27.91 4.07
N GLY A 184 11.94 27.79 2.77
CA GLY A 184 12.53 28.81 1.92
C GLY A 184 13.31 28.21 0.75
N PHE A 185 13.06 28.72 -0.46
CA PHE A 185 13.84 28.36 -1.65
C PHE A 185 15.26 28.97 -1.49
N PRO A 186 16.34 28.17 -1.42
CA PRO A 186 17.67 28.71 -1.16
C PRO A 186 18.14 29.61 -2.30
N LEU A 187 18.76 30.76 -2.01
CA LEU A 187 19.17 31.73 -3.05
C LEU A 187 20.10 31.15 -4.14
N TYR A 188 20.87 30.10 -3.84
CA TYR A 188 21.67 29.41 -4.86
C TYR A 188 20.79 28.71 -5.94
N MET A 189 19.55 28.35 -5.61
CA MET A 189 18.60 27.73 -6.53
C MET A 189 18.04 28.72 -7.55
N GLU A 190 18.05 30.03 -7.28
CA GLU A 190 17.73 31.04 -8.29
C GLU A 190 18.80 31.08 -9.38
N VAL A 191 20.07 30.94 -9.00
CA VAL A 191 21.21 30.86 -9.92
C VAL A 191 21.17 29.56 -10.73
N VAL A 192 20.87 28.42 -10.08
CA VAL A 192 20.62 27.14 -10.76
C VAL A 192 19.49 27.29 -11.78
N PHE A 193 18.34 27.85 -11.39
CA PHE A 193 17.17 28.01 -12.26
C PHE A 193 17.44 28.97 -13.42
N LYS A 194 18.23 30.03 -13.20
CA LYS A 194 18.71 30.91 -14.28
C LYS A 194 19.55 30.11 -15.29
N ILE A 195 20.58 29.39 -14.85
CA ILE A 195 21.45 28.61 -15.74
C ILE A 195 20.65 27.61 -16.56
N LEU A 196 19.68 26.93 -15.96
CA LEU A 196 18.81 25.98 -16.66
C LEU A 196 17.89 26.65 -17.69
N ARG A 197 17.41 27.87 -17.41
CA ARG A 197 16.65 28.68 -18.37
C ARG A 197 17.54 29.14 -19.52
N ASP A 198 18.76 29.58 -19.24
CA ASP A 198 19.72 30.04 -20.24
C ASP A 198 20.05 28.88 -21.21
N ILE A 199 20.42 27.70 -20.70
CA ILE A 199 20.65 26.48 -21.51
C ILE A 199 19.40 26.10 -22.33
N SER A 200 18.22 26.09 -21.70
CA SER A 200 16.96 25.77 -22.38
C SER A 200 16.57 26.77 -23.47
N THR A 201 17.07 28.01 -23.40
CA THR A 201 16.85 29.07 -24.38
C THR A 201 17.82 28.93 -25.56
N GLU A 202 19.10 28.68 -25.27
CA GLU A 202 20.13 28.42 -26.28
C GLU A 202 19.81 27.17 -27.12
N ASN A 203 19.30 26.11 -26.48
CA ASN A 203 18.86 24.88 -27.14
C ASN A 203 17.50 25.02 -27.87
N LYS A 204 17.00 26.24 -28.09
CA LYS A 204 15.77 26.56 -28.83
C LYS A 204 14.50 25.83 -28.33
N GLY A 205 14.47 25.43 -27.06
CA GLY A 205 13.39 24.63 -26.49
C GLY A 205 13.48 23.12 -26.74
N GLU A 206 14.51 22.61 -27.42
CA GLU A 206 14.79 21.17 -27.40
C GLU A 206 15.17 20.74 -25.97
N SER A 207 14.41 19.81 -25.39
CA SER A 207 14.49 19.45 -23.96
C SER A 207 15.70 18.59 -23.58
N ARG A 208 16.84 18.78 -24.27
CA ARG A 208 18.11 18.10 -23.99
C ARG A 208 19.00 19.02 -23.16
N LEU A 209 19.03 18.80 -21.85
CA LEU A 209 20.03 19.38 -20.96
C LEU A 209 21.37 18.64 -21.16
N ASP A 210 22.47 19.36 -21.43
CA ASP A 210 23.80 18.77 -21.24
C ASP A 210 24.23 18.98 -19.78
N TYR A 211 24.40 17.88 -19.04
CA TYR A 211 24.71 17.93 -17.61
C TYR A 211 26.15 18.39 -17.34
N LEU A 212 27.10 18.07 -18.23
CA LEU A 212 28.48 18.53 -18.11
C LEU A 212 28.57 20.03 -18.41
N ASP A 213 27.79 20.53 -19.36
CA ASP A 213 27.69 21.98 -19.60
C ASP A 213 27.06 22.71 -18.40
N PHE A 214 25.95 22.21 -17.86
CA PHE A 214 25.35 22.70 -16.62
C PHE A 214 26.35 22.74 -15.46
N LYS A 215 27.12 21.66 -15.24
CA LYS A 215 28.14 21.59 -14.19
C LYS A 215 29.28 22.60 -14.41
N ARG A 216 29.69 22.86 -15.65
CA ARG A 216 30.66 23.95 -15.98
C ARG A 216 30.07 25.33 -15.69
N ARG A 217 28.83 25.60 -16.09
CA ARG A 217 28.16 26.90 -15.85
C ARG A 217 27.88 27.15 -14.37
N LEU A 218 27.68 26.13 -13.56
CA LEU A 218 27.64 26.25 -12.10
C LEU A 218 29.03 26.55 -11.51
N ALA A 219 30.08 25.88 -11.98
CA ALA A 219 31.44 26.08 -11.49
C ALA A 219 32.00 27.49 -11.79
N SER A 220 31.48 28.18 -12.81
CA SER A 220 31.82 29.58 -13.11
C SER A 220 31.04 30.63 -12.31
N GLN A 221 30.12 30.24 -11.40
CA GLN A 221 29.40 31.18 -10.56
C GLN A 221 30.17 31.53 -9.28
N GLY A 222 30.08 32.79 -8.86
CA GLY A 222 30.66 33.31 -7.62
C GLY A 222 29.94 32.88 -6.34
N PHE A 223 29.51 31.62 -6.22
CA PHE A 223 28.84 31.10 -5.02
C PHE A 223 29.69 31.30 -3.76
N SER A 224 29.07 31.69 -2.64
CA SER A 224 29.74 31.76 -1.34
C SER A 224 30.11 30.37 -0.80
N SER A 225 30.99 30.29 0.20
CA SER A 225 31.31 29.03 0.88
C SER A 225 30.06 28.35 1.46
N GLN A 226 29.17 29.15 2.07
CA GLN A 226 27.89 28.73 2.63
C GLN A 226 26.90 28.20 1.58
N GLN A 227 26.99 28.67 0.32
CA GLN A 227 26.17 28.15 -0.80
C GLN A 227 26.79 26.89 -1.42
N ARG A 228 28.11 26.82 -1.55
CA ARG A 228 28.82 25.70 -2.22
C ARG A 228 28.63 24.37 -1.52
N ALA A 229 28.66 24.31 -0.18
CA ALA A 229 28.55 23.03 0.53
C ALA A 229 27.17 22.35 0.35
N PRO A 230 26.01 23.02 0.59
CA PRO A 230 24.70 22.45 0.30
C PRO A 230 24.50 22.11 -1.19
N LEU A 231 24.95 22.99 -2.09
CA LEU A 231 24.88 22.74 -3.54
C LEU A 231 25.69 21.51 -3.95
N GLY A 232 26.89 21.33 -3.38
CA GLY A 232 27.74 20.17 -3.62
C GLY A 232 27.11 18.85 -3.15
N MET A 233 26.44 18.85 -1.98
CA MET A 233 25.69 17.69 -1.49
C MET A 233 24.55 17.32 -2.44
N ARG A 234 23.84 18.31 -2.99
CA ARG A 234 22.77 18.08 -3.99
C ARG A 234 23.31 17.50 -5.30
N LEU A 235 24.38 18.06 -5.84
CA LEU A 235 25.03 17.55 -7.04
C LEU A 235 25.55 16.12 -6.81
N ALA A 236 26.07 15.79 -5.62
CA ALA A 236 26.50 14.43 -5.29
C ALA A 236 25.34 13.42 -5.23
N LEU A 237 24.22 13.78 -4.61
CA LEU A 237 23.00 12.95 -4.61
C LEU A 237 22.51 12.73 -6.05
N LEU A 238 22.38 13.82 -6.81
CA LEU A 238 21.92 13.79 -8.20
C LEU A 238 22.82 12.91 -9.07
N GLU A 239 24.14 13.09 -9.00
CA GLU A 239 25.13 12.32 -9.76
C GLU A 239 25.18 10.84 -9.35
N SER A 240 24.75 10.48 -8.13
CA SER A 240 24.62 9.07 -7.72
C SER A 240 23.52 8.31 -8.47
N PHE A 241 22.52 9.03 -9.00
CA PHE A 241 21.43 8.50 -9.84
C PHE A 241 21.60 8.80 -11.34
N LEU A 242 22.75 9.30 -11.81
CA LEU A 242 23.00 9.51 -13.25
C LEU A 242 23.85 8.41 -13.88
N ALA A 243 23.40 7.89 -15.01
CA ALA A 243 24.19 7.04 -15.89
C ALA A 243 25.22 7.89 -16.67
N HIS A 244 26.44 7.40 -16.81
CA HIS A 244 27.45 7.99 -17.69
C HIS A 244 27.03 7.91 -19.17
N LYS A 245 27.42 8.88 -20.02
CA LYS A 245 27.08 8.88 -21.47
C LYS A 245 27.57 7.64 -22.21
N GLN A 246 28.76 7.14 -21.84
CA GLN A 246 29.30 5.90 -22.38
C GLN A 246 28.83 4.72 -21.53
N GLN A 247 28.05 3.84 -22.15
CA GLN A 247 27.59 2.55 -21.65
C GLN A 247 27.91 1.47 -22.68
N SER A 248 27.70 0.19 -22.36
CA SER A 248 27.62 -0.85 -23.41
C SER A 248 26.34 -0.67 -24.25
N GLU A 249 26.29 -1.23 -25.45
CA GLU A 249 25.07 -1.22 -26.28
C GLU A 249 23.90 -1.94 -25.56
N HIS A 250 24.19 -3.08 -24.92
CA HIS A 250 23.23 -3.83 -24.11
C HIS A 250 22.68 -2.99 -22.94
N THR A 251 23.56 -2.38 -22.16
CA THR A 251 23.19 -1.49 -21.04
C THR A 251 22.41 -0.28 -21.53
N THR A 252 22.76 0.29 -22.68
CA THR A 252 22.01 1.40 -23.31
C THR A 252 20.60 0.96 -23.68
N ALA A 253 20.44 -0.20 -24.32
CA ALA A 253 19.14 -0.76 -24.66
C ALA A 253 18.30 -1.10 -23.42
N ARG A 254 18.93 -1.51 -22.31
CA ARG A 254 18.27 -1.74 -21.01
C ARG A 254 17.77 -0.43 -20.39
N LEU A 255 18.63 0.58 -20.28
CA LEU A 255 18.29 1.90 -19.73
C LEU A 255 17.19 2.60 -20.56
N ASN A 256 17.28 2.53 -21.89
CA ASN A 256 16.26 3.05 -22.82
C ASN A 256 14.89 2.35 -22.69
N ARG A 257 14.77 1.25 -21.92
CA ARG A 257 13.53 0.47 -21.74
C ARG A 257 12.91 0.57 -20.35
N LEU A 258 13.56 1.19 -19.35
CA LEU A 258 13.11 1.13 -17.95
C LEU A 258 11.67 1.63 -17.73
N PHE A 259 11.30 2.72 -18.42
CA PHE A 259 10.00 3.38 -18.31
C PHE A 259 9.09 3.18 -19.54
N ASN A 260 9.45 2.28 -20.47
CA ASN A 260 8.65 2.04 -21.67
C ASN A 260 7.35 1.29 -21.30
N SER A 261 6.21 1.88 -21.62
CA SER A 261 4.88 1.33 -21.32
C SER A 261 4.49 0.22 -22.28
N ALA A 262 5.03 -0.98 -22.08
CA ALA A 262 4.63 -2.18 -22.82
C ALA A 262 3.46 -2.91 -22.12
N GLN A 263 2.56 -3.49 -22.90
CA GLN A 263 1.42 -4.26 -22.39
C GLN A 263 1.87 -5.44 -21.53
N GLY A 264 1.23 -5.65 -20.37
CA GLY A 264 1.54 -6.76 -19.46
C GLY A 264 2.90 -6.69 -18.79
N THR A 265 3.49 -5.50 -18.69
CA THR A 265 4.77 -5.25 -17.99
C THR A 265 4.55 -4.44 -16.72
N LEU A 266 5.39 -4.68 -15.71
CA LEU A 266 5.36 -3.97 -14.44
C LEU A 266 6.74 -3.43 -14.08
N THR A 267 6.83 -2.13 -13.86
CA THR A 267 7.96 -1.48 -13.20
C THR A 267 7.59 -1.16 -11.76
N ILE A 268 8.22 -1.85 -10.81
CA ILE A 268 8.25 -1.45 -9.39
C ILE A 268 9.43 -0.50 -9.22
N VAL A 269 9.25 0.64 -8.56
CA VAL A 269 10.35 1.47 -8.05
C VAL A 269 10.37 1.31 -6.54
N ASP A 270 11.39 0.62 -6.04
CA ASP A 270 11.56 0.28 -4.63
C ASP A 270 12.77 1.03 -4.08
N LEU A 271 12.50 2.09 -3.32
CA LEU A 271 13.53 2.97 -2.77
C LEU A 271 13.88 2.66 -1.31
N SER A 272 13.49 1.48 -0.81
CA SER A 272 13.85 0.99 0.51
C SER A 272 15.37 0.82 0.62
N CYS A 273 16.03 1.80 1.23
CA CYS A 273 17.48 1.94 1.23
C CYS A 273 17.95 2.78 2.43
N PRO A 274 18.99 2.37 3.19
CA PRO A 274 19.51 3.14 4.33
C PRO A 274 20.01 4.55 3.98
N PHE A 275 20.25 4.82 2.69
CA PHE A 275 20.81 6.08 2.20
C PHE A 275 19.80 6.94 1.41
N VAL A 276 18.52 6.59 1.42
CA VAL A 276 17.44 7.37 0.79
C VAL A 276 16.37 7.67 1.84
N ASN A 277 16.02 8.95 2.02
CA ASN A 277 14.95 9.37 2.93
C ASN A 277 13.64 9.67 2.16
N GLU A 278 12.57 9.95 2.90
CA GLU A 278 11.23 10.22 2.35
C GLU A 278 11.19 11.33 1.29
N ASN A 279 11.93 12.44 1.48
CA ASN A 279 11.91 13.57 0.52
C ASN A 279 12.59 13.17 -0.79
N ASP A 280 13.76 12.52 -0.68
CA ASP A 280 14.50 12.03 -1.85
C ASP A 280 13.73 10.92 -2.58
N ALA A 281 13.05 10.04 -1.84
CA ALA A 281 12.15 9.04 -2.41
C ALA A 281 10.99 9.68 -3.18
N CYS A 282 10.31 10.68 -2.59
CA CYS A 282 9.23 11.41 -3.27
C CYS A 282 9.71 12.21 -4.49
N ALA A 283 10.90 12.82 -4.43
CA ALA A 283 11.52 13.48 -5.57
C ALA A 283 11.82 12.48 -6.71
N LEU A 284 12.39 11.32 -6.39
CA LEU A 284 12.68 10.25 -7.35
C LEU A 284 11.39 9.64 -7.94
N PHE A 285 10.36 9.40 -7.13
CA PHE A 285 9.04 8.95 -7.58
C PHE A 285 8.36 9.97 -8.51
N THR A 286 8.42 11.26 -8.20
CA THR A 286 7.92 12.35 -9.06
C THR A 286 8.58 12.33 -10.45
N ILE A 287 9.88 12.04 -10.51
CA ILE A 287 10.64 11.94 -11.77
C ILE A 287 10.28 10.66 -12.52
N CYS A 288 10.20 9.52 -11.84
CA CYS A 288 9.80 8.22 -12.42
C CYS A 288 8.37 8.27 -12.97
N LEU A 289 7.44 8.88 -12.22
CA LEU A 289 6.06 9.13 -12.63
C LEU A 289 6.01 9.97 -13.91
N SER A 290 6.79 11.05 -13.95
CA SER A 290 6.90 11.91 -15.11
C SER A 290 7.45 11.18 -16.34
N LEU A 291 8.50 10.35 -16.17
CA LEU A 291 9.10 9.55 -17.25
C LEU A 291 8.14 8.50 -17.81
N PHE A 292 7.47 7.76 -16.93
CA PHE A 292 6.46 6.78 -17.30
C PHE A 292 5.27 7.41 -18.03
N MET A 293 4.97 8.70 -17.79
CA MET A 293 3.82 9.38 -18.39
C MET A 293 4.11 10.09 -19.73
N GLU A 294 5.38 10.40 -20.06
CA GLU A 294 5.77 11.12 -21.30
C GLU A 294 5.42 10.34 -22.58
N ASN A 295 5.97 9.14 -22.76
CA ASN A 295 5.85 8.37 -24.01
C ASN A 295 4.47 7.71 -24.14
N ARG A 296 3.43 8.49 -24.45
CA ARG A 296 2.06 7.97 -24.68
C ARG A 296 2.00 7.23 -26.02
N GLY A 297 1.90 5.90 -25.98
CA GLY A 297 1.87 5.03 -27.17
C GLY A 297 0.81 3.94 -27.07
N ASP A 298 1.20 2.77 -26.56
CA ASP A 298 0.66 1.49 -27.05
C ASP A 298 -0.29 0.75 -26.10
N CYS A 299 -0.58 1.30 -24.92
CA CYS A 299 -1.40 0.64 -23.91
C CYS A 299 -2.08 1.60 -22.92
N GLY A 300 -3.07 1.08 -22.19
CA GLY A 300 -3.55 1.72 -20.96
C GLY A 300 -2.51 1.65 -19.84
N ARG A 301 -2.61 2.54 -18.85
CA ARG A 301 -1.68 2.58 -17.71
C ARG A 301 -2.38 2.27 -16.38
N VAL A 302 -1.64 1.69 -15.45
CA VAL A 302 -1.98 1.63 -14.02
C VAL A 302 -0.79 2.10 -13.19
N ILE A 303 -1.04 3.03 -12.28
CA ILE A 303 -0.09 3.53 -11.30
C ILE A 303 -0.57 3.09 -9.92
N ALA A 304 0.32 2.51 -9.13
CA ALA A 304 0.05 2.02 -7.80
C ALA A 304 1.03 2.62 -6.78
N LEU A 305 0.54 2.95 -5.60
CA LEU A 305 1.34 3.31 -4.44
C LEU A 305 1.05 2.26 -3.37
N ASP A 306 2.05 1.48 -2.97
CA ASP A 306 1.95 0.54 -1.85
C ASP A 306 2.44 1.20 -0.55
N GLU A 307 1.81 0.87 0.56
CA GLU A 307 2.08 1.43 1.90
C GLU A 307 2.32 2.97 1.94
N ALA A 308 1.56 3.75 1.16
CA ALA A 308 1.84 5.15 0.81
C ALA A 308 2.14 6.11 1.98
N HIS A 309 1.57 5.87 3.17
CA HIS A 309 1.89 6.61 4.41
C HIS A 309 3.38 6.63 4.79
N LYS A 310 4.20 5.69 4.29
CA LYS A 310 5.64 5.66 4.55
C LYS A 310 6.41 6.77 3.82
N PHE A 311 5.82 7.42 2.79
CA PHE A 311 6.49 8.45 1.98
C PHE A 311 5.63 9.67 1.62
N LEU A 312 4.30 9.57 1.44
CA LEU A 312 3.43 10.73 1.20
C LEU A 312 3.14 11.54 2.48
N THR A 313 4.17 11.90 3.23
CA THR A 313 4.07 12.70 4.46
C THR A 313 3.79 14.18 4.15
N GLN A 314 3.57 15.01 5.17
CA GLN A 314 3.38 16.46 5.01
C GLN A 314 4.74 17.18 4.79
N SER A 315 5.44 16.78 3.72
CA SER A 315 6.77 17.26 3.33
C SER A 315 6.76 17.76 1.89
N GLY A 316 7.60 18.76 1.57
CA GLY A 316 7.45 19.55 0.33
C GLY A 316 7.57 18.78 -0.99
N GLU A 317 8.28 17.64 -1.02
CA GLU A 317 8.31 16.76 -2.21
C GLU A 317 7.15 15.76 -2.24
N ALA A 318 6.65 15.34 -1.07
CA ALA A 318 5.45 14.51 -0.96
C ALA A 318 4.18 15.30 -1.32
N GLU A 319 4.13 16.60 -1.00
CA GLU A 319 3.11 17.53 -1.48
C GLU A 319 3.13 17.61 -3.02
N ARG A 320 4.29 17.83 -3.64
CA ARG A 320 4.41 17.82 -5.12
C ARG A 320 4.00 16.51 -5.77
N LEU A 321 4.39 15.37 -5.18
CA LEU A 321 3.97 14.05 -5.66
C LEU A 321 2.44 13.89 -5.55
N THR A 322 1.86 14.37 -4.44
CA THR A 322 0.40 14.40 -4.21
C THR A 322 -0.32 15.32 -5.19
N GLU A 323 0.24 16.49 -5.55
CA GLU A 323 -0.26 17.39 -6.58
C GLU A 323 -0.20 16.75 -7.99
N GLN A 324 0.91 16.08 -8.33
CA GLN A 324 1.04 15.39 -9.61
C GLN A 324 0.03 14.24 -9.73
N LEU A 325 -0.12 13.42 -8.69
CA LEU A 325 -1.11 12.36 -8.62
C LEU A 325 -2.53 12.93 -8.69
N THR A 326 -2.83 13.99 -7.95
CA THR A 326 -4.12 14.74 -8.01
C THR A 326 -4.43 15.20 -9.43
N SER A 327 -3.44 15.73 -10.16
CA SER A 327 -3.57 16.16 -11.55
C SER A 327 -3.86 14.98 -12.48
N ILE A 328 -3.18 13.85 -12.29
CA ILE A 328 -3.41 12.62 -13.07
C ILE A 328 -4.80 12.03 -12.79
N VAL A 329 -5.27 11.96 -11.53
CA VAL A 329 -6.63 11.49 -11.20
C VAL A 329 -7.68 12.39 -11.86
N ARG A 330 -7.54 13.72 -11.77
CA ARG A 330 -8.47 14.67 -12.43
C ARG A 330 -8.49 14.51 -13.95
N GLN A 331 -7.35 14.17 -14.56
CA GLN A 331 -7.22 13.98 -16.02
C GLN A 331 -7.37 12.52 -16.47
N GLN A 332 -7.63 11.56 -15.57
CA GLN A 332 -7.40 10.11 -15.81
C GLN A 332 -8.10 9.54 -17.05
N ARG A 333 -9.28 10.09 -17.39
CA ARG A 333 -10.06 9.74 -18.58
C ARG A 333 -9.39 10.14 -19.90
N HIS A 334 -8.65 11.25 -19.91
CA HIS A 334 -7.84 11.70 -21.05
C HIS A 334 -6.44 11.06 -21.09
N LEU A 335 -5.99 10.51 -19.95
CA LEU A 335 -4.68 9.85 -19.80
C LEU A 335 -4.74 8.33 -19.94
N GLY A 336 -5.91 7.71 -20.09
CA GLY A 336 -6.07 6.25 -20.15
C GLY A 336 -5.59 5.49 -18.89
N THR A 337 -5.46 6.21 -17.77
CA THR A 337 -4.65 5.80 -16.60
C THR A 337 -5.54 5.44 -15.42
N ARG A 338 -5.22 4.37 -14.69
CA ARG A 338 -5.78 4.05 -13.36
C ARG A 338 -4.80 4.44 -12.27
N ILE A 339 -5.31 4.88 -11.12
CA ILE A 339 -4.50 5.14 -9.92
C ILE A 339 -5.04 4.28 -8.76
N MET A 340 -4.13 3.59 -8.07
CA MET A 340 -4.43 2.74 -6.92
C MET A 340 -3.54 3.17 -5.75
N ILE A 341 -4.12 3.55 -4.63
CA ILE A 341 -3.39 4.02 -3.44
C ILE A 341 -3.70 3.08 -2.29
N ALA A 342 -2.71 2.33 -1.80
CA ALA A 342 -2.80 1.56 -0.57
C ALA A 342 -2.06 2.28 0.56
N THR A 343 -2.70 2.47 1.71
CA THR A 343 -2.14 3.20 2.85
C THR A 343 -2.68 2.66 4.17
N GLN A 344 -1.90 2.62 5.25
CA GLN A 344 -2.47 2.34 6.57
C GLN A 344 -3.32 3.51 7.06
N GLU A 345 -2.85 4.73 6.82
CA GLU A 345 -3.45 5.98 7.26
C GLU A 345 -4.32 6.61 6.16
N PRO A 346 -5.66 6.68 6.31
CA PRO A 346 -6.53 7.41 5.38
C PRO A 346 -6.44 8.94 5.56
N THR A 347 -5.92 9.39 6.69
CA THR A 347 -5.67 10.80 7.07
C THR A 347 -4.60 11.49 6.23
N LEU A 348 -3.82 10.71 5.49
CA LEU A 348 -2.60 11.12 4.79
C LEU A 348 -2.81 12.21 3.73
N ALA A 349 -3.81 12.00 2.86
CA ALA A 349 -4.14 12.91 1.76
C ALA A 349 -5.65 12.86 1.46
N PRO A 350 -6.50 13.57 2.24
CA PRO A 350 -7.96 13.53 2.06
C PRO A 350 -8.41 14.01 0.67
N SER A 351 -7.63 14.89 0.03
CA SER A 351 -7.83 15.33 -1.36
C SER A 351 -7.70 14.20 -2.40
N LEU A 352 -6.88 13.16 -2.14
CA LEU A 352 -6.80 11.97 -2.98
C LEU A 352 -7.96 11.02 -2.72
N LEU A 353 -8.43 10.92 -1.46
CA LEU A 353 -9.61 10.15 -1.08
C LEU A 353 -10.89 10.70 -1.76
N ASP A 354 -11.11 12.02 -1.70
CA ASP A 354 -12.24 12.71 -2.37
C ASP A 354 -12.28 12.52 -3.90
N LEU A 355 -11.10 12.34 -4.52
CA LEU A 355 -10.96 12.16 -5.97
C LEU A 355 -11.00 10.69 -6.42
N CYS A 356 -11.00 9.74 -5.49
CA CYS A 356 -11.10 8.32 -5.81
C CYS A 356 -12.54 7.90 -6.15
N ASN A 357 -12.71 7.11 -7.21
CA ASN A 357 -14.04 6.61 -7.60
C ASN A 357 -14.49 5.41 -6.77
N VAL A 358 -13.53 4.71 -6.17
CA VAL A 358 -13.72 3.55 -5.29
C VAL A 358 -12.96 3.81 -3.99
N SER A 359 -13.56 3.50 -2.86
CA SER A 359 -12.84 3.38 -1.57
C SER A 359 -13.06 1.99 -0.99
N THR A 360 -11.95 1.30 -0.70
CA THR A 360 -11.91 -0.07 -0.20
C THR A 360 -11.33 -0.05 1.21
N VAL A 361 -12.22 -0.25 2.20
CA VAL A 361 -11.91 -0.13 3.62
C VAL A 361 -11.78 -1.52 4.23
N HIS A 362 -10.55 -1.96 4.50
CA HIS A 362 -10.25 -3.13 5.32
C HIS A 362 -10.30 -2.79 6.81
N ARG A 363 -10.22 -3.81 7.68
CA ARG A 363 -10.20 -3.63 9.15
C ARG A 363 -9.20 -2.56 9.61
N PHE A 364 -9.64 -1.69 10.51
CA PHE A 364 -8.79 -0.86 11.35
C PHE A 364 -9.49 -0.53 12.67
N ASN A 365 -8.72 -0.09 13.67
CA ASN A 365 -9.21 0.14 15.04
C ASN A 365 -9.13 1.61 15.51
N SER A 366 -8.65 2.53 14.66
CA SER A 366 -8.47 3.96 14.98
C SER A 366 -9.76 4.77 14.78
N PRO A 367 -10.35 5.39 15.83
CA PRO A 367 -11.51 6.27 15.66
C PRO A 367 -11.18 7.53 14.86
N ALA A 368 -9.96 8.06 14.95
CA ALA A 368 -9.54 9.23 14.18
C ALA A 368 -9.48 8.95 12.67
N TRP A 369 -9.15 7.72 12.28
CA TRP A 369 -9.24 7.29 10.87
C TRP A 369 -10.70 7.12 10.43
N PHE A 370 -11.57 6.63 11.33
CA PHE A 370 -13.00 6.54 11.07
C PHE A 370 -13.63 7.91 10.85
N GLU A 371 -13.32 8.91 11.67
CA GLU A 371 -13.82 10.28 11.52
C GLU A 371 -13.48 10.88 10.16
N VAL A 372 -12.25 10.72 9.66
CA VAL A 372 -11.89 11.21 8.32
C VAL A 372 -12.58 10.41 7.22
N LEU A 373 -12.69 9.09 7.33
CA LEU A 373 -13.45 8.29 6.36
C LEU A 373 -14.94 8.66 6.36
N HIS A 374 -15.54 8.88 7.53
CA HIS A 374 -16.91 9.38 7.67
C HIS A 374 -17.08 10.76 7.04
N GLN A 375 -16.11 11.66 7.25
CA GLN A 375 -16.13 13.00 6.66
C GLN A 375 -15.92 13.02 5.14
N HIS A 376 -15.38 11.98 4.51
CA HIS A 376 -15.10 11.99 3.06
C HIS A 376 -15.95 10.99 2.24
N LEU A 377 -16.48 9.92 2.85
CA LEU A 377 -17.31 8.94 2.15
C LEU A 377 -18.80 9.32 2.18
N ALA A 378 -19.37 9.65 1.01
CA ALA A 378 -20.78 10.03 0.89
C ALA A 378 -21.77 8.97 1.43
N GLY A 379 -21.47 7.69 1.26
CA GLY A 379 -22.28 6.59 1.81
C GLY A 379 -22.17 6.43 3.33
N ALA A 380 -21.10 6.93 3.94
CA ALA A 380 -20.95 7.02 5.39
C ALA A 380 -21.65 8.28 5.94
N ARG A 381 -21.46 9.47 5.33
CA ARG A 381 -22.10 10.75 5.75
C ARG A 381 -23.63 10.72 5.89
N LEU A 382 -24.30 9.75 5.27
CA LEU A 382 -25.76 9.59 5.33
C LEU A 382 -26.22 8.72 6.52
N CYS A 383 -25.26 8.12 7.23
CA CYS A 383 -25.41 7.66 8.61
C CYS A 383 -25.36 8.87 9.57
N HIS A 384 -26.09 8.81 10.68
CA HIS A 384 -26.11 9.80 11.77
C HIS A 384 -26.41 9.08 13.09
N ASP A 385 -25.88 9.64 14.19
CA ASP A 385 -26.09 9.38 15.63
C ASP A 385 -25.86 7.95 16.16
N ARG A 386 -26.43 6.93 15.52
CA ARG A 386 -26.33 5.52 15.94
C ARG A 386 -25.77 4.57 14.87
N ARG A 387 -25.80 4.99 13.60
CA ARG A 387 -25.34 4.16 12.48
C ARG A 387 -23.82 4.24 12.29
N ASP A 388 -23.21 5.31 12.79
CA ASP A 388 -21.79 5.61 12.64
C ASP A 388 -20.97 4.66 13.54
N THR A 389 -21.43 4.46 14.78
CA THR A 389 -20.92 3.42 15.69
C THR A 389 -21.03 2.03 15.07
N ALA A 390 -22.19 1.67 14.49
CA ALA A 390 -22.40 0.37 13.85
C ALA A 390 -21.50 0.16 12.62
N LEU A 391 -21.21 1.21 11.85
CA LEU A 391 -20.26 1.16 10.74
C LEU A 391 -18.82 0.98 11.24
N PHE A 392 -18.44 1.65 12.32
CA PHE A 392 -17.12 1.46 12.95
C PHE A 392 -16.97 0.05 13.55
N GLU A 393 -17.98 -0.45 14.26
CA GLU A 393 -18.03 -1.83 14.77
C GLU A 393 -17.91 -2.86 13.63
N MET A 394 -18.60 -2.62 12.50
CA MET A 394 -18.49 -3.46 11.30
C MET A 394 -17.06 -3.45 10.73
N ILE A 395 -16.41 -2.28 10.64
CA ILE A 395 -15.02 -2.15 10.17
C ILE A 395 -14.06 -2.89 11.11
N VAL A 396 -14.19 -2.71 12.42
CA VAL A 396 -13.38 -3.42 13.43
C VAL A 396 -13.59 -4.94 13.37
N GLY A 397 -14.81 -5.38 13.01
CA GLY A 397 -15.18 -6.79 12.86
C GLY A 397 -14.76 -7.49 11.54
N LEU A 398 -14.27 -6.75 10.54
CA LEU A 398 -13.82 -7.32 9.26
C LEU A 398 -12.67 -8.32 9.45
N ARG A 399 -12.75 -9.50 8.83
CA ARG A 399 -11.64 -10.47 8.83
C ARG A 399 -10.58 -10.07 7.81
N THR A 400 -9.38 -10.65 7.92
CA THR A 400 -8.33 -10.42 6.90
C THR A 400 -8.82 -10.89 5.53
N GLY A 401 -8.73 -10.01 4.53
CA GLY A 401 -9.27 -10.25 3.17
C GLY A 401 -10.76 -9.90 3.00
N GLU A 402 -11.43 -9.40 4.05
CA GLU A 402 -12.75 -8.77 3.95
C GLU A 402 -12.61 -7.24 3.99
N ALA A 403 -13.41 -6.56 3.16
CA ALA A 403 -13.43 -5.11 3.07
C ALA A 403 -14.85 -4.58 2.86
N LEU A 404 -15.07 -3.30 3.22
CA LEU A 404 -16.21 -2.52 2.76
C LEU A 404 -15.83 -1.74 1.50
N VAL A 405 -16.62 -1.84 0.44
CA VAL A 405 -16.41 -1.10 -0.81
C VAL A 405 -17.49 -0.05 -1.01
N PHE A 406 -17.05 1.20 -1.09
CA PHE A 406 -17.86 2.38 -1.39
C PHE A 406 -17.54 2.82 -2.83
N CYS A 407 -18.54 2.78 -3.71
CA CYS A 407 -18.40 3.24 -5.10
C CYS A 407 -19.78 3.63 -5.66
N PRO A 408 -20.20 4.90 -5.58
CA PRO A 408 -21.55 5.32 -6.02
C PRO A 408 -21.89 4.98 -7.48
N SER A 409 -20.87 4.90 -8.35
CA SER A 409 -21.00 4.54 -9.77
C SER A 409 -20.93 3.03 -10.05
N ALA A 410 -20.69 2.18 -9.06
CA ALA A 410 -20.68 0.72 -9.26
C ALA A 410 -22.05 0.23 -9.70
N MET A 411 -22.06 -0.68 -10.67
CA MET A 411 -23.25 -1.35 -11.20
C MET A 411 -23.16 -2.81 -10.75
N LEU A 412 -24.07 -3.23 -9.86
CA LEU A 412 -23.96 -4.52 -9.15
C LEU A 412 -25.21 -5.40 -9.29
N ASP A 413 -26.37 -4.81 -9.51
CA ASP A 413 -27.65 -5.52 -9.56
C ASP A 413 -28.44 -5.09 -10.80
N VAL A 414 -29.37 -5.94 -11.22
CA VAL A 414 -30.34 -5.65 -12.28
C VAL A 414 -31.74 -5.63 -11.65
N SER A 415 -32.64 -4.78 -12.14
CA SER A 415 -34.04 -4.74 -11.70
C SER A 415 -34.84 -5.94 -12.24
N ALA A 416 -36.08 -6.11 -11.77
CA ALA A 416 -37.02 -7.06 -12.39
C ALA A 416 -37.55 -6.60 -13.77
N GLU A 417 -37.04 -5.47 -14.26
CA GLU A 417 -37.39 -4.79 -15.52
C GLU A 417 -36.14 -4.64 -16.41
N ASP A 418 -35.10 -5.45 -16.16
CA ASP A 418 -33.78 -5.46 -16.80
C ASP A 418 -32.98 -4.14 -16.74
N GLU A 419 -33.34 -3.20 -15.86
CA GLU A 419 -32.59 -1.96 -15.66
C GLU A 419 -31.38 -2.13 -14.72
N ILE A 420 -30.22 -1.58 -15.12
CA ILE A 420 -28.98 -1.66 -14.36
C ILE A 420 -29.03 -0.74 -13.12
N ARG A 421 -28.95 -1.32 -11.93
CA ARG A 421 -28.96 -0.59 -10.65
C ARG A 421 -27.53 -0.20 -10.25
N ARG A 422 -27.37 1.09 -9.93
CA ARG A 422 -26.15 1.64 -9.33
C ARG A 422 -26.20 1.54 -7.81
N LEU A 423 -25.02 1.44 -7.18
CA LEU A 423 -24.86 1.37 -5.73
C LEU A 423 -25.24 2.69 -5.03
N ASN A 424 -25.03 3.85 -5.67
CA ASN A 424 -25.44 5.18 -5.18
C ASN A 424 -24.90 5.52 -3.77
N ASP A 425 -25.76 5.62 -2.74
CA ASP A 425 -25.35 5.89 -1.35
C ASP A 425 -24.93 4.62 -0.59
N ALA A 426 -25.31 3.43 -1.06
CA ALA A 426 -24.99 2.16 -0.40
C ALA A 426 -23.49 1.77 -0.47
N PHE A 427 -23.13 0.74 0.30
CA PHE A 427 -21.82 0.09 0.27
C PHE A 427 -21.97 -1.43 0.42
N ILE A 428 -20.94 -2.19 0.08
CA ILE A 428 -20.96 -3.67 0.16
C ILE A 428 -19.86 -4.20 1.06
N ARG A 429 -20.09 -5.33 1.76
CA ARG A 429 -19.01 -6.18 2.27
C ARG A 429 -18.59 -7.14 1.17
N ILE A 430 -17.31 -7.17 0.85
CA ILE A 430 -16.69 -8.08 -0.12
C ILE A 430 -15.65 -8.94 0.59
N ARG A 431 -15.60 -10.24 0.27
CA ARG A 431 -14.39 -11.05 0.50
C ARG A 431 -13.59 -11.09 -0.80
N ILE A 432 -12.37 -10.57 -0.76
CA ILE A 432 -11.46 -10.49 -1.91
C ILE A 432 -11.07 -11.91 -2.34
N ARG A 433 -10.95 -12.16 -3.65
CA ARG A 433 -10.55 -13.48 -4.17
C ARG A 433 -9.10 -13.82 -3.83
N ASN A 434 -8.76 -15.11 -3.80
CA ASN A 434 -7.37 -15.56 -3.80
C ASN A 434 -6.60 -14.99 -4.99
N ARG A 435 -5.33 -14.63 -4.76
CA ARG A 435 -4.38 -14.25 -5.83
C ARG A 435 -4.15 -15.42 -6.79
N VAL A 436 -3.81 -15.12 -8.04
CA VAL A 436 -3.40 -16.14 -9.03
C VAL A 436 -1.89 -16.41 -9.05
N THR A 437 -1.12 -15.65 -8.27
CA THR A 437 0.34 -15.79 -8.11
C THR A 437 0.70 -16.89 -7.11
N ALA A 438 1.94 -17.38 -7.14
CA ALA A 438 2.40 -18.55 -6.38
C ALA A 438 2.29 -18.41 -4.84
N ASP A 439 2.36 -17.19 -4.31
CA ASP A 439 2.13 -16.90 -2.89
C ASP A 439 0.65 -17.09 -2.48
N GLY A 440 -0.29 -16.99 -3.43
CA GLY A 440 -1.73 -17.02 -3.16
C GLY A 440 -2.24 -15.87 -2.28
N GLY A 441 -1.39 -14.89 -1.97
CA GLY A 441 -1.61 -13.85 -0.96
C GLY A 441 -1.50 -14.35 0.48
N ARG A 442 -0.75 -15.44 0.72
CA ARG A 442 -0.39 -15.89 2.07
C ARG A 442 0.74 -15.01 2.63
N SER A 443 0.66 -14.70 3.92
CA SER A 443 1.78 -14.10 4.65
C SER A 443 2.93 -15.10 4.76
N ILE A 444 4.17 -14.60 4.68
CA ILE A 444 5.38 -15.38 4.94
C ILE A 444 5.32 -15.90 6.39
N LEU A 445 5.51 -17.21 6.57
CA LEU A 445 5.48 -17.90 7.85
C LEU A 445 6.89 -18.16 8.38
N ALA A 446 7.02 -18.37 9.69
CA ALA A 446 8.29 -18.76 10.32
C ALA A 446 8.78 -20.17 9.89
N SER A 447 7.97 -20.92 9.15
CA SER A 447 8.32 -22.19 8.49
C SER A 447 8.94 -22.02 7.10
N ASP A 448 8.88 -20.81 6.53
CA ASP A 448 9.24 -20.60 5.13
C ASP A 448 10.76 -20.40 5.01
N GLU A 449 11.44 -21.37 4.39
CA GLU A 449 12.89 -21.36 4.27
C GLU A 449 13.39 -20.18 3.42
N ILE A 450 13.88 -19.13 4.08
CA ILE A 450 14.78 -18.15 3.47
C ILE A 450 16.11 -18.88 3.22
N GLN A 451 16.25 -19.45 2.02
CA GLN A 451 17.43 -20.23 1.61
C GLN A 451 18.73 -19.47 1.89
N SER A 452 19.80 -20.17 2.27
CA SER A 452 21.07 -19.55 2.64
C SER A 452 21.77 -18.91 1.42
N ILE A 453 21.54 -17.61 1.21
CA ILE A 453 21.89 -16.93 -0.04
C ILE A 453 23.38 -16.55 -0.09
N GLU A 454 24.14 -17.22 -0.96
CA GLU A 454 25.53 -16.89 -1.30
C GLU A 454 25.70 -15.46 -1.86
N ARG A 455 26.95 -15.01 -1.99
CA ARG A 455 27.27 -13.73 -2.64
C ARG A 455 27.32 -13.92 -4.16
N GLU A 456 26.20 -13.63 -4.82
CA GLU A 456 26.14 -13.55 -6.28
C GLU A 456 26.57 -12.15 -6.76
N ASP A 457 27.70 -12.07 -7.46
CA ASP A 457 28.18 -10.84 -8.08
C ASP A 457 27.28 -10.41 -9.26
N ILE A 458 27.15 -9.10 -9.50
CA ILE A 458 26.43 -8.58 -10.67
C ILE A 458 27.28 -8.85 -11.93
N PRO A 459 26.74 -9.53 -12.97
CA PRO A 459 27.46 -9.77 -14.22
C PRO A 459 27.98 -8.47 -14.84
N MET A 460 29.20 -8.50 -15.37
CA MET A 460 29.86 -7.32 -15.96
C MET A 460 29.06 -6.64 -17.09
N GLU A 461 28.18 -7.39 -17.76
CA GLU A 461 27.31 -6.95 -18.86
C GLU A 461 25.98 -6.33 -18.38
N GLU A 462 25.66 -6.49 -17.09
CA GLU A 462 24.53 -5.84 -16.42
C GLU A 462 24.90 -4.52 -15.74
N LEU A 463 26.19 -4.31 -15.43
CA LEU A 463 26.67 -3.13 -14.72
C LEU A 463 26.40 -1.85 -15.52
N VAL A 464 25.66 -0.92 -14.91
CA VAL A 464 25.55 0.46 -15.38
C VAL A 464 26.79 1.21 -14.93
N VAL A 465 27.43 1.96 -15.83
CA VAL A 465 28.54 2.85 -15.47
C VAL A 465 27.94 4.13 -14.88
N PRO A 466 28.10 4.43 -13.57
CA PRO A 466 27.61 5.68 -13.00
C PRO A 466 28.43 6.86 -13.53
N LEU A 467 27.83 8.04 -13.60
CA LEU A 467 28.49 9.27 -14.06
C LEU A 467 29.77 9.57 -13.25
N SER A 468 29.78 9.24 -11.96
CA SER A 468 30.92 9.39 -11.04
C SER A 468 32.13 8.52 -11.38
N ALA A 469 31.99 7.44 -12.16
CA ALA A 469 33.11 6.55 -12.51
C ALA A 469 34.02 7.12 -13.63
N GLY A 470 33.61 8.18 -14.33
CA GLY A 470 34.34 8.75 -15.47
C GLY A 470 35.68 9.43 -15.14
N THR A 471 36.00 9.64 -13.85
CA THR A 471 37.18 10.38 -13.38
C THR A 471 38.45 9.53 -13.22
N HIS A 472 38.38 8.20 -13.39
CA HIS A 472 39.53 7.32 -13.27
C HIS A 472 39.93 6.68 -14.62
N PRO A 473 41.10 7.01 -15.19
CA PRO A 473 41.57 6.36 -16.41
C PRO A 473 41.91 4.90 -16.12
N ARG A 474 41.09 3.97 -16.62
CA ARG A 474 41.35 2.53 -16.58
C ARG A 474 42.67 2.21 -17.29
N LYS A 475 43.76 2.07 -16.54
CA LYS A 475 45.01 1.47 -17.02
C LYS A 475 44.70 0.08 -17.58
N THR A 476 45.05 -0.16 -18.84
CA THR A 476 44.81 -1.43 -19.53
C THR A 476 45.66 -2.53 -18.92
N VAL A 477 45.05 -3.41 -18.12
CA VAL A 477 45.71 -4.60 -17.57
C VAL A 477 46.03 -5.55 -18.72
N ALA A 478 47.30 -5.62 -19.10
CA ALA A 478 47.76 -6.47 -20.18
C ALA A 478 47.47 -7.96 -19.89
N LYS A 479 46.89 -8.67 -20.87
CA LYS A 479 46.63 -10.12 -20.77
C LYS A 479 47.95 -10.90 -20.63
N ARG A 480 48.34 -11.22 -19.39
CA ARG A 480 49.46 -12.11 -19.08
C ARG A 480 49.13 -13.52 -19.57
N LYS A 481 49.70 -13.93 -20.71
CA LYS A 481 49.51 -15.27 -21.28
C LYS A 481 49.89 -16.35 -20.25
N ARG A 482 49.01 -17.32 -20.01
CA ARG A 482 49.38 -18.59 -19.36
C ARG A 482 50.17 -19.43 -20.36
N SER A 483 51.44 -19.69 -20.06
CA SER A 483 52.27 -20.67 -20.76
C SER A 483 52.12 -22.04 -20.11
N THR A 484 51.67 -23.04 -20.87
CA THR A 484 51.61 -24.44 -20.43
C THR A 484 53.00 -25.09 -20.49
N SER A 485 53.56 -25.47 -19.35
CA SER A 485 54.79 -26.28 -19.27
C SER A 485 54.46 -27.77 -19.15
N ALA A 486 54.80 -28.56 -20.16
CA ALA A 486 54.72 -30.01 -20.09
C ALA A 486 55.98 -30.59 -19.42
N HIS A 487 55.84 -31.71 -18.70
CA HIS A 487 56.98 -32.45 -18.16
C HIS A 487 57.89 -33.01 -19.26
N ARG A 488 59.20 -33.02 -18.99
CA ARG A 488 60.09 -34.15 -19.32
C ARG A 488 61.36 -34.09 -18.46
N ASP A 489 61.74 -35.23 -17.92
CA ASP A 489 63.00 -35.40 -17.20
C ASP A 489 64.20 -35.37 -18.17
N HIS A 490 65.34 -34.87 -17.69
CA HIS A 490 66.49 -35.73 -17.38
C HIS A 490 67.46 -34.96 -16.48
N GLY A 491 68.06 -35.66 -15.52
CA GLY A 491 68.97 -35.06 -14.53
C GLY A 491 70.44 -35.30 -14.85
N SER A 492 71.29 -34.49 -14.22
CA SER A 492 72.72 -34.77 -13.98
C SER A 492 73.11 -34.21 -12.62
N ARG A 493 74.14 -34.78 -12.00
CA ARG A 493 74.73 -34.31 -10.75
C ARG A 493 75.72 -33.17 -11.03
N ASP A 494 75.96 -32.27 -10.08
CA ASP A 494 77.17 -32.30 -9.22
C ASP A 494 77.30 -31.01 -8.35
N VAL A 495 78.29 -31.03 -7.46
CA VAL A 495 78.57 -30.21 -6.25
C VAL A 495 80.13 -30.19 -6.13
N PRO A 496 80.89 -29.20 -5.56
CA PRO A 496 80.58 -28.24 -4.47
C PRO A 496 81.21 -26.79 -4.52
N SER A 497 80.97 -26.01 -3.45
CA SER A 497 81.93 -25.19 -2.64
C SER A 497 82.80 -24.03 -3.21
N SER A 498 82.59 -22.82 -2.68
CA SER A 498 83.56 -21.98 -1.90
C SER A 498 82.78 -20.86 -1.16
N ALA A 499 82.90 -20.58 0.15
CA ALA A 499 84.05 -20.19 1.02
C ALA A 499 84.54 -18.73 0.78
N VAL A 500 84.84 -17.87 1.78
CA VAL A 500 84.52 -17.74 3.24
C VAL A 500 85.07 -16.37 3.72
N ALA A 501 84.54 -15.80 4.82
CA ALA A 501 85.04 -14.64 5.60
C ALA A 501 85.05 -13.24 4.92
N ASP A 502 84.97 -12.08 5.61
CA ASP A 502 84.43 -11.63 6.93
C ASP A 502 84.29 -10.07 6.82
N GLU A 503 84.07 -9.16 7.79
CA GLU A 503 84.07 -9.11 9.27
C GLU A 503 83.26 -7.86 9.75
N ALA A 504 83.22 -7.58 11.06
CA ALA A 504 83.02 -6.28 11.73
C ALA A 504 81.61 -5.61 11.72
N GLN A 505 80.90 -5.79 12.84
CA GLN A 505 79.87 -4.89 13.39
C GLN A 505 80.53 -3.69 14.14
N PRO A 506 79.82 -2.64 14.67
CA PRO A 506 78.45 -2.62 15.23
C PRO A 506 77.63 -1.36 14.81
N SER A 507 76.53 -0.88 15.43
CA SER A 507 75.88 -1.15 16.74
C SER A 507 74.40 -0.71 16.79
N PHE A 508 73.54 -1.54 17.42
CA PHE A 508 72.38 -1.22 18.29
C PHE A 508 71.34 -0.13 17.92
N ARG A 509 70.06 -0.22 18.29
CA ARG A 509 69.43 -0.91 19.45
C ARG A 509 67.97 -1.30 19.17
N ASP A 510 67.45 -2.27 19.92
CA ASP A 510 66.17 -2.98 19.68
C ASP A 510 65.33 -3.14 20.98
N ASN A 511 64.17 -3.82 20.90
CA ASN A 511 63.26 -4.28 22.00
C ASN A 511 62.43 -3.20 22.76
N GLU A 512 61.20 -3.43 23.28
CA GLU A 512 60.12 -4.45 23.07
C GLU A 512 58.76 -3.83 23.59
N VAL A 513 57.63 -4.46 23.98
CA VAL A 513 57.24 -5.84 24.43
C VAL A 513 55.76 -6.16 24.05
N ARG A 514 55.40 -7.46 24.11
CA ARG A 514 54.05 -8.10 24.22
C ARG A 514 53.36 -7.83 25.60
N SER A 515 52.11 -8.26 25.98
CA SER A 515 50.93 -8.95 25.39
C SER A 515 49.77 -9.12 26.43
N MET A 516 48.51 -9.32 25.99
CA MET A 516 47.37 -9.96 26.73
C MET A 516 46.85 -9.24 28.02
N SER A 517 45.66 -9.52 28.61
CA SER A 517 44.34 -10.05 28.17
C SER A 517 43.26 -9.82 29.26
N GLU A 518 41.98 -10.09 28.95
CA GLU A 518 40.83 -10.36 29.87
C GLU A 518 40.11 -9.22 30.65
N ASP A 519 38.76 -9.26 30.49
CA ASP A 519 37.66 -9.18 31.48
C ASP A 519 37.12 -7.91 32.21
N GLN A 520 35.77 -7.85 32.15
CA GLN A 520 34.74 -7.46 33.14
C GLN A 520 34.46 -5.97 33.51
N ASP A 521 33.27 -5.53 33.09
CA ASP A 521 32.14 -4.95 33.85
C ASP A 521 32.37 -4.01 35.06
N GLU A 522 31.76 -2.81 35.03
CA GLU A 522 30.77 -2.40 36.05
C GLU A 522 29.88 -1.21 35.60
N GLU A 523 28.81 -0.93 36.35
CA GLU A 523 27.67 -0.05 36.03
C GLU A 523 27.47 1.00 37.16
N TYR A 524 27.24 2.31 36.87
CA TYR A 524 26.69 3.23 37.89
C TYR A 524 25.93 4.49 37.43
N VAL A 525 24.59 4.38 37.44
CA VAL A 525 23.54 5.30 37.97
C VAL A 525 23.83 6.80 38.25
N ASP A 526 23.28 7.68 37.38
CA ASP A 526 22.27 8.76 37.61
C ASP A 526 22.43 9.94 38.64
N ALA A 527 21.59 10.99 38.42
CA ALA A 527 20.99 11.99 39.33
C ALA A 527 21.61 13.39 39.66
N LEU A 528 20.93 14.43 39.12
CA LEU A 528 20.39 15.65 39.79
C LEU A 528 21.25 16.84 40.33
N SER A 529 21.07 17.99 39.66
CA SER A 529 20.59 19.30 40.21
C SER A 529 21.31 20.07 41.35
N SER A 530 21.76 21.31 41.05
CA SER A 530 21.50 22.52 41.88
C SER A 530 21.70 23.82 41.04
N ALA A 531 21.51 25.02 41.61
CA ALA A 531 21.21 26.27 40.87
C ALA A 531 21.91 27.56 41.38
N SER A 532 21.67 28.69 40.69
CA SER A 532 22.12 30.09 40.96
C SER A 532 23.62 30.39 40.64
N THR A 533 24.06 31.62 40.35
CA THR A 533 23.49 32.98 40.59
C THR A 533 23.50 33.93 39.37
N ASP A 534 22.92 35.12 39.53
CA ASP A 534 22.94 36.27 38.61
C ASP A 534 24.36 36.82 38.29
N ASP A 535 24.54 37.58 37.20
CA ASP A 535 24.32 39.05 37.16
C ASP A 535 25.02 39.74 35.96
N THR A 536 24.32 40.59 35.20
CA THR A 536 24.86 41.80 34.49
C THR A 536 23.75 42.57 33.74
N GLN A 537 23.85 43.90 33.73
CA GLN A 537 22.89 44.84 33.10
C GLN A 537 23.49 45.59 31.88
N HIS A 538 22.67 46.49 31.30
CA HIS A 538 22.98 47.52 30.28
C HIS A 538 23.10 47.06 28.82
N SER A 539 22.62 47.80 27.81
CA SER A 539 21.75 49.01 27.81
C SER A 539 21.05 49.19 26.45
N LEU A 540 19.89 49.85 26.44
CA LEU A 540 19.26 50.42 25.22
C LEU A 540 19.69 51.88 25.01
N PRO A 541 19.53 52.39 23.77
CA PRO A 541 19.02 53.75 23.59
C PRO A 541 17.83 53.80 22.62
N ASP A 542 16.79 54.55 23.00
CA ASP A 542 15.72 54.98 22.10
C ASP A 542 16.17 56.12 21.18
N ASN A 543 15.46 56.32 20.06
CA ASN A 543 15.24 57.65 19.49
C ASN A 543 13.99 57.70 18.59
N ALA A 544 13.31 58.85 18.60
CA ALA A 544 12.14 59.17 17.77
C ALA A 544 12.58 59.81 16.42
N GLU A 545 11.75 60.32 15.50
CA GLU A 545 10.32 60.65 15.46
C GLU A 545 9.84 60.87 13.99
N GLY A 546 8.54 61.07 13.73
CA GLY A 546 8.07 61.93 12.60
C GLY A 546 7.34 61.32 11.39
N SER A 547 6.02 61.57 11.31
CA SER A 547 5.14 61.89 10.13
C SER A 547 5.34 61.25 8.73
N GLY A 548 4.29 60.90 7.95
CA GLY A 548 2.84 60.99 8.15
C GLY A 548 2.03 61.00 6.81
N SER A 549 0.70 60.80 6.88
CA SER A 549 -0.35 60.98 5.83
C SER A 549 -0.30 60.07 4.56
N THR A 550 -1.40 59.65 3.88
CA THR A 550 -2.89 59.73 4.10
C THR A 550 -3.65 58.76 3.15
N THR A 551 -4.83 58.24 3.58
CA THR A 551 -6.04 57.83 2.77
C THR A 551 -5.89 56.74 1.67
N THR A 552 -6.85 55.88 1.28
CA THR A 552 -8.28 55.52 1.61
C THR A 552 -8.61 54.23 0.80
N ASP A 553 -9.59 53.35 1.06
CA ASP A 553 -10.55 53.10 2.16
C ASP A 553 -11.12 51.65 2.00
N HIS A 554 -12.30 51.38 2.58
CA HIS A 554 -13.28 50.32 2.32
C HIS A 554 -13.18 49.00 3.13
N THR A 555 -14.37 48.58 3.57
CA THR A 555 -14.69 47.63 4.65
C THR A 555 -15.85 46.72 4.17
N PRO A 556 -16.45 45.77 4.92
CA PRO A 556 -16.25 45.43 6.34
C PRO A 556 -16.08 43.94 6.68
N ARG A 557 -15.74 43.67 7.95
CA ARG A 557 -15.71 42.33 8.55
C ARG A 557 -16.36 42.40 9.95
N TRP A 558 -17.38 41.59 10.20
CA TRP A 558 -18.14 41.61 11.45
C TRP A 558 -17.32 41.09 12.64
N ARG A 559 -17.61 41.63 13.84
CA ARG A 559 -17.04 41.20 15.14
C ARG A 559 -18.15 40.71 16.06
N TYR A 560 -17.82 39.78 16.95
CA TYR A 560 -18.43 39.66 18.28
C TYR A 560 -17.32 39.63 19.36
N PRO A 561 -17.59 40.04 20.61
CA PRO A 561 -16.55 40.44 21.57
C PRO A 561 -16.15 39.35 22.58
N VAL A 562 -15.01 39.56 23.23
CA VAL A 562 -14.52 38.80 24.41
C VAL A 562 -14.17 39.77 25.53
N ARG A 563 -14.58 39.49 26.77
CA ARG A 563 -14.01 40.05 28.01
C ARG A 563 -14.32 39.15 29.22
N THR A 564 -13.29 38.55 29.86
CA THR A 564 -12.68 38.92 31.18
C THR A 564 -13.47 38.44 32.42
N THR A 565 -12.90 37.94 33.54
CA THR A 565 -11.49 37.74 34.00
C THR A 565 -11.40 36.94 35.31
N ARG A 566 -10.26 36.23 35.54
CA ARG A 566 -9.61 35.91 36.86
C ARG A 566 -10.40 35.02 37.88
N SER A 567 -9.79 34.38 38.90
CA SER A 567 -8.40 33.89 39.14
C SER A 567 -8.30 33.08 40.46
N GLY A 568 -7.70 31.87 40.45
CA GLY A 568 -7.22 31.13 41.65
C GLY A 568 -8.29 30.45 42.54
N ALA A 569 -7.94 29.57 43.50
CA ALA A 569 -6.70 28.80 43.74
C ALA A 569 -6.90 27.67 44.79
N MET A 570 -6.04 26.63 44.74
CA MET A 570 -5.64 25.67 45.82
C MET A 570 -6.61 24.65 46.46
N MET A 571 -6.21 23.37 46.32
CA MET A 571 -5.99 22.33 47.37
C MET A 571 -7.12 21.45 47.97
N ALA A 572 -6.66 20.24 48.34
CA ALA A 572 -7.17 19.26 49.32
C ALA A 572 -8.34 18.30 48.96
N SER A 573 -8.08 17.00 49.18
CA SER A 573 -9.04 15.89 49.33
C SER A 573 -9.33 15.61 50.82
N PRO A 574 -10.44 14.92 51.18
CA PRO A 574 -10.32 13.46 51.42
C PRO A 574 -11.60 12.60 51.18
N THR A 575 -11.44 11.29 51.31
CA THR A 575 -12.46 10.20 51.48
C THR A 575 -13.22 10.31 52.82
N PRO A 576 -14.41 9.66 53.05
CA PRO A 576 -14.48 8.20 53.32
C PRO A 576 -15.85 7.46 53.07
N ALA A 577 -15.87 6.15 53.39
CA ALA A 577 -16.98 5.24 53.80
C ALA A 577 -18.23 5.09 52.88
N VAL A 578 -18.70 3.89 52.45
CA VAL A 578 -18.98 2.57 53.11
C VAL A 578 -20.30 2.50 53.89
N ALA A 579 -21.28 1.75 53.35
CA ALA A 579 -22.30 0.98 54.09
C ALA A 579 -23.03 -0.01 53.16
N GLU A 580 -23.21 -1.26 53.58
CA GLU A 580 -24.12 -2.24 52.96
C GLU A 580 -25.44 -2.34 53.74
N THR A 581 -26.53 -2.83 53.13
CA THR A 581 -27.37 -3.91 53.71
C THR A 581 -28.50 -4.37 52.77
N ILE A 582 -28.90 -5.63 52.91
CA ILE A 582 -30.15 -6.24 52.39
C ILE A 582 -31.02 -6.58 53.60
N PRO A 583 -32.37 -6.65 53.51
CA PRO A 583 -32.98 -7.99 53.56
C PRO A 583 -34.35 -8.20 52.88
N GLN A 584 -34.46 -9.34 52.18
CA GLN A 584 -35.60 -10.29 52.20
C GLN A 584 -37.01 -9.86 51.73
N ALA A 585 -37.94 -10.84 51.74
CA ALA A 585 -39.22 -10.83 51.06
C ALA A 585 -40.36 -11.41 51.92
N ALA A 586 -41.61 -11.16 51.54
CA ALA A 586 -42.81 -11.78 52.10
C ALA A 586 -43.83 -12.10 50.98
N ALA A 587 -44.73 -13.06 51.23
CA ALA A 587 -45.69 -13.57 50.24
C ALA A 587 -47.16 -13.33 50.67
N SER A 588 -48.08 -13.37 49.70
CA SER A 588 -49.53 -13.41 49.93
C SER A 588 -50.23 -14.12 48.75
N ALA A 589 -51.40 -14.72 48.97
CA ALA A 589 -52.08 -15.58 47.99
C ALA A 589 -53.62 -15.46 48.06
N ALA A 590 -54.31 -15.61 46.91
CA ALA A 590 -55.78 -15.64 46.83
C ALA A 590 -56.31 -16.46 45.63
N ARG A 591 -57.47 -17.09 45.80
CA ARG A 591 -58.33 -17.85 44.85
C ARG A 591 -59.72 -18.06 45.52
N PRO A 592 -60.81 -18.51 44.86
CA PRO A 592 -60.98 -18.98 43.46
C PRO A 592 -61.91 -17.99 42.66
N ARG A 593 -63.01 -18.25 41.92
CA ARG A 593 -63.85 -19.45 41.60
C ARG A 593 -64.31 -19.51 40.11
N PRO A 594 -65.59 -19.66 39.63
CA PRO A 594 -65.82 -20.40 38.35
C PRO A 594 -66.33 -19.58 37.15
N ALA A 595 -66.43 -20.27 36.00
CA ALA A 595 -66.76 -19.76 34.65
C ALA A 595 -68.26 -19.72 34.31
N PRO A 596 -68.61 -19.21 33.11
CA PRO A 596 -69.24 -20.07 32.10
C PRO A 596 -68.48 -20.09 30.75
N ALA A 597 -68.92 -20.92 29.80
CA ALA A 597 -68.18 -21.20 28.56
C ALA A 597 -68.97 -20.85 27.28
N SER A 598 -68.32 -20.14 26.34
CA SER A 598 -68.55 -20.22 24.89
C SER A 598 -67.60 -19.28 24.11
N ALA A 599 -66.71 -19.83 23.28
CA ALA A 599 -66.15 -19.19 22.07
C ALA A 599 -65.18 -20.12 21.32
N SER A 600 -65.16 -19.98 20.00
CA SER A 600 -64.29 -20.62 19.00
C SER A 600 -62.81 -20.76 19.35
N THR A 601 -62.24 -21.94 19.09
CA THR A 601 -60.79 -22.22 19.14
C THR A 601 -60.04 -21.57 17.96
N SER A 602 -59.66 -20.30 18.08
CA SER A 602 -58.76 -19.64 17.12
C SER A 602 -57.31 -20.08 17.34
N THR A 603 -56.88 -21.12 16.64
CA THR A 603 -55.50 -21.62 16.72
C THR A 603 -54.52 -20.60 16.13
N VAL A 604 -53.87 -19.82 17.00
CA VAL A 604 -52.85 -18.83 16.59
C VAL A 604 -51.64 -19.54 16.01
N THR A 605 -51.58 -19.65 14.68
CA THR A 605 -50.41 -20.08 13.95
C THR A 605 -49.31 -19.03 14.08
N ARG A 606 -48.29 -19.30 14.89
CA ARG A 606 -47.06 -18.52 14.91
C ARG A 606 -46.34 -18.69 13.58
N ASP A 607 -46.31 -17.64 12.76
CA ASP A 607 -45.49 -17.62 11.56
C ASP A 607 -44.00 -17.76 11.92
N ILE A 608 -43.33 -18.68 11.24
CA ILE A 608 -41.90 -18.93 11.39
C ILE A 608 -41.20 -18.68 10.05
N SER A 609 -40.15 -17.86 10.06
CA SER A 609 -39.37 -17.61 8.86
C SER A 609 -38.66 -18.89 8.40
N LYS A 610 -38.56 -19.10 7.08
CA LYS A 610 -37.89 -20.28 6.50
C LYS A 610 -36.44 -20.43 6.98
N ALA A 611 -35.74 -19.33 7.25
CA ALA A 611 -34.40 -19.34 7.86
C ALA A 611 -34.41 -19.97 9.26
N LYS A 612 -35.28 -19.50 10.16
CA LYS A 612 -35.39 -20.03 11.53
C LYS A 612 -35.88 -21.48 11.54
N ALA A 613 -36.79 -21.83 10.64
CA ALA A 613 -37.22 -23.21 10.41
C ALA A 613 -36.07 -24.13 9.94
N ARG A 614 -35.18 -23.66 9.05
CA ARG A 614 -34.02 -24.45 8.56
C ARG A 614 -33.02 -24.71 9.68
N THR A 615 -32.84 -23.76 10.60
CA THR A 615 -32.03 -23.97 11.81
C THR A 615 -32.64 -25.07 12.69
N HIS A 616 -33.92 -25.00 13.05
CA HIS A 616 -34.54 -26.07 13.85
C HIS A 616 -34.53 -27.46 13.16
N LEU A 617 -34.60 -27.52 11.82
CA LEU A 617 -34.41 -28.78 11.07
C LEU A 617 -32.96 -29.29 11.15
N ARG A 618 -31.96 -28.42 11.06
CA ARG A 618 -30.54 -28.76 11.25
C ARG A 618 -30.30 -29.28 12.66
N ASP A 619 -30.73 -28.55 13.68
CA ASP A 619 -30.48 -28.89 15.09
C ASP A 619 -31.13 -30.24 15.46
N ALA A 620 -32.34 -30.49 14.97
CA ALA A 620 -33.03 -31.77 15.11
C ALA A 620 -32.28 -32.92 14.40
N LEU A 621 -31.76 -32.68 13.19
CA LEU A 621 -30.99 -33.67 12.44
C LEU A 621 -29.65 -33.99 13.12
N THR A 622 -28.88 -32.98 13.52
CA THR A 622 -27.61 -33.14 14.24
C THR A 622 -27.83 -33.89 15.56
N ALA A 623 -28.87 -33.55 16.33
CA ALA A 623 -29.19 -34.26 17.57
C ALA A 623 -29.55 -35.74 17.35
N LEU A 624 -30.18 -36.10 16.23
CA LEU A 624 -30.45 -37.50 15.87
C LEU A 624 -29.19 -38.25 15.41
N MET A 625 -28.28 -37.58 14.68
CA MET A 625 -26.99 -38.18 14.29
C MET A 625 -26.10 -38.44 15.53
N LEU A 626 -26.04 -37.49 16.48
CA LEU A 626 -25.34 -37.66 17.75
C LEU A 626 -25.91 -38.79 18.63
N GLN A 627 -27.16 -39.21 18.38
CA GLN A 627 -27.80 -40.37 19.03
C GLN A 627 -27.58 -41.69 18.26
N GLY A 628 -26.69 -41.71 17.26
CA GLY A 628 -26.31 -42.92 16.52
C GLY A 628 -27.33 -43.40 15.48
N ALA A 629 -28.20 -42.50 14.99
CA ALA A 629 -29.25 -42.85 14.04
C ALA A 629 -28.70 -43.23 12.64
N LYS A 630 -28.50 -44.53 12.40
CA LYS A 630 -28.01 -45.08 11.11
C LYS A 630 -28.86 -44.76 9.87
N THR A 631 -30.09 -44.27 10.04
CA THR A 631 -30.98 -43.86 8.94
C THR A 631 -31.83 -42.65 9.34
N VAL A 632 -31.87 -41.62 8.50
CA VAL A 632 -32.62 -40.39 8.77
C VAL A 632 -34.09 -40.56 8.38
N ARG A 633 -34.99 -40.56 9.37
CA ARG A 633 -36.45 -40.65 9.14
C ARG A 633 -37.07 -39.26 9.17
N PHE A 634 -37.47 -38.74 8.00
CA PHE A 634 -37.94 -37.36 7.85
C PHE A 634 -39.10 -36.98 8.79
N PRO A 635 -40.11 -37.84 9.08
CA PRO A 635 -41.14 -37.51 10.07
C PRO A 635 -40.59 -37.25 11.49
N VAL A 636 -39.51 -37.95 11.88
CA VAL A 636 -38.88 -37.78 13.21
C VAL A 636 -38.16 -36.43 13.28
N VAL A 637 -37.36 -36.10 12.25
CA VAL A 637 -36.69 -34.78 12.13
C VAL A 637 -37.72 -33.65 12.16
N ARG A 638 -38.80 -33.77 11.39
CA ARG A 638 -39.92 -32.81 11.37
C ARG A 638 -40.55 -32.61 12.76
N THR A 639 -40.90 -33.70 13.43
CA THR A 639 -41.56 -33.66 14.75
C THR A 639 -40.65 -33.05 15.82
N GLN A 640 -39.36 -33.38 15.79
CA GLN A 640 -38.36 -32.86 16.72
C GLN A 640 -38.08 -31.36 16.47
N ALA A 641 -37.93 -30.96 15.21
CA ALA A 641 -37.78 -29.55 14.83
C ALA A 641 -39.01 -28.71 15.19
N ALA A 642 -40.23 -29.23 14.95
CA ALA A 642 -41.47 -28.55 15.33
C ALA A 642 -41.59 -28.39 16.85
N ARG A 643 -41.22 -29.43 17.62
CA ARG A 643 -41.18 -29.39 19.08
C ARG A 643 -40.18 -28.36 19.61
N ALA A 644 -38.99 -28.28 19.01
CA ALA A 644 -37.97 -27.28 19.36
C ALA A 644 -38.39 -25.84 18.99
N ALA A 645 -39.15 -25.67 17.91
CA ALA A 645 -39.71 -24.39 17.49
C ALA A 645 -40.95 -23.94 18.29
N GLY A 646 -41.51 -24.80 19.14
CA GLY A 646 -42.78 -24.53 19.85
C GLY A 646 -44.01 -24.54 18.93
N LEU A 647 -43.98 -25.37 17.89
CA LEU A 647 -45.01 -25.52 16.86
C LEU A 647 -45.77 -26.85 16.99
N PRO A 648 -46.96 -27.00 16.37
CA PRO A 648 -47.64 -28.29 16.26
C PRO A 648 -46.71 -29.36 15.65
N LYS A 649 -46.74 -30.60 16.18
CA LYS A 649 -45.81 -31.69 15.79
C LYS A 649 -45.72 -31.89 14.27
N ASP A 650 -46.86 -31.77 13.60
CA ASP A 650 -47.01 -32.01 12.17
C ASP A 650 -46.86 -30.74 11.32
N PHE A 651 -46.42 -29.60 11.88
CA PHE A 651 -46.29 -28.32 11.17
C PHE A 651 -45.48 -28.44 9.87
N PHE A 652 -44.35 -29.15 9.90
CA PHE A 652 -43.52 -29.35 8.70
C PHE A 652 -44.10 -30.38 7.69
N ALA A 653 -45.29 -30.91 7.95
CA ALA A 653 -46.06 -31.76 7.05
C ALA A 653 -47.52 -31.26 6.84
N SER A 654 -47.90 -30.13 7.45
CA SER A 654 -49.30 -29.66 7.54
C SER A 654 -49.85 -29.12 6.21
N THR A 655 -48.96 -28.65 5.34
CA THR A 655 -49.25 -28.25 3.96
C THR A 655 -48.25 -28.91 3.03
N GLU A 656 -48.64 -29.13 1.77
CA GLU A 656 -47.72 -29.69 0.78
C GLU A 656 -46.51 -28.74 0.55
N THR A 657 -46.69 -27.43 0.70
CA THR A 657 -45.60 -26.45 0.65
C THR A 657 -44.56 -26.64 1.76
N TRP A 658 -44.98 -26.82 3.02
CA TRP A 658 -44.05 -27.11 4.13
C TRP A 658 -43.47 -28.53 4.05
N LYS A 659 -44.24 -29.50 3.56
CA LYS A 659 -43.82 -30.89 3.33
C LYS A 659 -42.72 -30.97 2.27
N THR A 660 -42.93 -30.41 1.08
CA THR A 660 -41.91 -30.35 0.01
C THR A 660 -40.68 -29.57 0.45
N TRP A 661 -40.87 -28.38 1.04
CA TRP A 661 -39.75 -27.55 1.50
C TRP A 661 -38.92 -28.26 2.58
N SER A 662 -39.56 -28.87 3.58
CA SER A 662 -38.85 -29.57 4.65
C SER A 662 -38.18 -30.86 4.17
N SER A 663 -38.73 -31.59 3.19
CA SER A 663 -38.02 -32.73 2.58
C SER A 663 -36.70 -32.25 1.99
N ARG A 664 -36.75 -31.32 1.04
CA ARG A 664 -35.57 -30.78 0.37
C ARG A 664 -34.53 -30.20 1.33
N ASN A 665 -34.97 -29.53 2.40
CA ASN A 665 -34.04 -28.99 3.41
C ASN A 665 -33.40 -30.10 4.25
N ILE A 666 -34.10 -31.21 4.54
CA ILE A 666 -33.50 -32.37 5.20
C ILE A 666 -32.52 -33.07 4.25
N ASP A 667 -32.87 -33.29 2.98
CA ASP A 667 -31.96 -33.86 1.96
C ASP A 667 -30.65 -33.05 1.84
N GLU A 668 -30.74 -31.73 1.64
CA GLU A 668 -29.59 -30.83 1.55
C GLU A 668 -28.72 -30.86 2.84
N LEU A 669 -29.34 -30.96 4.02
CA LEU A 669 -28.62 -31.02 5.29
C LEU A 669 -27.99 -32.40 5.55
N VAL A 670 -28.61 -33.50 5.11
CA VAL A 670 -28.02 -34.85 5.21
C VAL A 670 -26.76 -34.94 4.36
N VAL A 671 -26.80 -34.49 3.10
CA VAL A 671 -25.60 -34.43 2.24
C VAL A 671 -24.52 -33.56 2.87
N SER A 672 -24.88 -32.37 3.38
CA SER A 672 -23.93 -31.46 4.03
C SER A 672 -23.31 -32.02 5.32
N ILE A 673 -24.01 -32.89 6.05
CA ILE A 673 -23.50 -33.51 7.29
C ILE A 673 -22.71 -34.79 7.00
N SER A 674 -23.03 -35.53 5.94
CA SER A 674 -22.26 -36.69 5.45
C SER A 674 -21.02 -36.33 4.63
N SER A 675 -20.67 -35.04 4.57
CA SER A 675 -19.46 -34.51 3.91
C SER A 675 -18.38 -34.05 4.90
N PHE A 676 -18.54 -34.41 6.18
CA PHE A 676 -17.62 -34.18 7.31
C PHE A 676 -17.41 -35.51 8.06
#